data_AF-A0A8J6Z1K9-F1
#
_entry.id   AF-A0A8J6Z1K9-F1
#
_cell.length_a   1.000
_cell.length_b   1.000
_cell.length_c   1.000
_cell.angle_alpha   90.00
_cell.angle_beta   90.00
_cell.angle_gamma   90.00
#
_symmetry.space_group_name_H-M   'P 1'
#
loop_
_entity.id
_entity.type
_entity.pdbx_description
1 polymer ?
#
loop_
_entity_poly.entity_id
_entity_poly.type
_entity_poly.pdbx_seq_one_letter_code
_entity_poly.pdbx_strand_id
1 'polypeptide(L)'
;MYSYEFDEETGGLLLKDTEAQMSKEPRPVYAEEMNILGFDSRWYYENQIDVPYLWAEAGNYFYRAKKIAVVRGGSLYEKPALEFVEDDGLPQGETLLPVDLKKMSAKNFELMENLRQATIKRIYNYWRRYQKRLDCFHVAFSGGKDSVVLLDLVKHALPKASFIVVFGDTHMEFPDTYKIVDAVEKQCKAEGIGFYRAASKMLPEETWKLFGPPSTVLRWCCSVHKAAPQTLKIREILNKPDFVGADFVGVRAQESVKRADYDIENFGMKQRGQLSHNSILEWSAAEIWLYIFMHGLPINETYKKGNSRAGCLLCPMSSGRADFFRNHAYPNELKKFINYISANVTDENIDSYITNGGWVNRKNGRDLINPVNNYREEIADNYLYITVTAPKTDWREWIKTLGEVPFPYEVNEAADKTVVAKVKSVYDKTPAMKVFKSVFRKAAACVNCGVCESNCRHGAISFKDGLHLDEKKCVHCLQCHAIDLGCLVFDSGKLPIEGGNTKMQSLNTFLDHAPKPEWLKDFFANPESFLENNQLGVMQIAKFKRFLYDAELADRKNKTATAFTELVKKIGWDKATAWGLILVNLVYNNPQMRWYVENFPVNEGIARDVVEERLQAVEVSAKDSKSIVKAFKRLCETPLGTELNFGTTTSDGRNLSTLRRTKAKIDDGRVILYALYKFAEATDGWYQFNLSRLMSDSDSVGVSPSKLFGLEREEMQQLLNGLAANYPEYISVTFTHDLEKISLVAEKTSQDVLNLFNR
;
A
#
# COMPACT_ATOMS: atom_id res chain seq x y z
N MET A 1 -3.04 -27.87 -14.32
CA MET A 1 -3.56 -26.68 -15.02
C MET A 1 -3.08 -26.74 -16.45
N TYR A 2 -4.00 -26.60 -17.40
CA TYR A 2 -3.68 -26.72 -18.82
C TYR A 2 -3.16 -25.40 -19.38
N SER A 3 -2.22 -25.45 -20.32
CA SER A 3 -1.93 -24.30 -21.18
C SER A 3 -3.02 -24.14 -22.24
N TYR A 4 -3.07 -22.99 -22.91
CA TYR A 4 -4.04 -22.74 -23.97
C TYR A 4 -3.43 -21.94 -25.12
N GLU A 5 -4.05 -22.07 -26.28
CA GLU A 5 -3.83 -21.23 -27.45
C GLU A 5 -5.16 -20.70 -27.99
N PHE A 6 -5.09 -19.68 -28.84
CA PHE A 6 -6.23 -19.19 -29.61
C PHE A 6 -6.39 -20.06 -30.86
N ASP A 7 -7.59 -20.58 -31.10
CA ASP A 7 -7.88 -21.52 -32.19
C ASP A 7 -8.45 -20.79 -33.42
N GLU A 8 -7.83 -20.96 -34.58
CA GLU A 8 -8.25 -20.31 -35.83
C GLU A 8 -9.61 -20.81 -36.31
N GLU A 9 -9.88 -22.11 -36.14
CA GLU A 9 -11.08 -22.78 -36.64
C GLU A 9 -12.33 -22.36 -35.86
N THR A 10 -12.27 -22.37 -34.53
CA THR A 10 -13.41 -21.98 -33.67
C THR A 10 -13.46 -20.48 -33.37
N GLY A 11 -12.34 -19.77 -33.50
CA GLY A 11 -12.18 -18.42 -32.96
C GLY A 11 -12.02 -18.37 -31.44
N GLY A 12 -11.99 -19.53 -30.80
CA GLY A 12 -12.04 -19.72 -29.35
C GLY A 12 -10.68 -19.98 -28.71
N LEU A 13 -10.73 -20.62 -27.54
CA LEU A 13 -9.56 -21.16 -26.85
C LEU A 13 -9.47 -22.68 -27.06
N LEU A 14 -8.25 -23.19 -27.14
CA LEU A 14 -7.96 -24.62 -27.14
C LEU A 14 -6.94 -24.93 -26.04
N LEU A 15 -7.34 -25.77 -25.07
CA LEU A 15 -6.47 -26.27 -24.02
C LEU A 15 -5.48 -27.29 -24.59
N LYS A 16 -4.30 -27.35 -23.99
CA LYS A 16 -3.24 -28.31 -24.30
C LYS A 16 -2.86 -29.08 -23.05
N ASP A 17 -2.45 -30.33 -23.23
CA ASP A 17 -2.02 -31.23 -22.15
C ASP A 17 -0.64 -30.88 -21.55
N THR A 18 -0.09 -29.72 -21.90
CA THR A 18 1.14 -29.19 -21.32
C THR A 18 0.84 -28.27 -20.15
N GLU A 19 1.73 -28.29 -19.16
CA GLU A 19 1.61 -27.46 -17.98
C GLU A 19 1.87 -25.98 -18.32
N ALA A 20 0.91 -25.11 -17.98
CA ALA A 20 1.05 -23.68 -18.23
C ALA A 20 2.03 -23.05 -17.24
N GLN A 21 3.06 -22.35 -17.75
CA GLN A 21 3.98 -21.60 -16.89
C GLN A 21 3.29 -20.37 -16.25
N MET A 22 2.45 -19.64 -17.00
CA MET A 22 1.61 -18.54 -16.50
C MET A 22 0.41 -18.28 -17.43
N SER A 23 -0.81 -18.17 -16.88
CA SER A 23 -1.96 -17.58 -17.57
C SER A 23 -1.84 -16.07 -17.60
N LYS A 24 -2.29 -15.46 -18.70
CA LYS A 24 -2.36 -14.01 -18.86
C LYS A 24 -3.80 -13.47 -18.76
N GLU A 25 -4.69 -14.28 -18.17
CA GLU A 25 -6.10 -13.95 -17.88
C GLU A 25 -6.91 -13.61 -19.14
N PRO A 26 -7.10 -14.57 -20.06
CA PRO A 26 -7.87 -14.35 -21.27
C PRO A 26 -9.35 -14.14 -20.93
N ARG A 27 -10.01 -13.29 -21.71
CA ARG A 27 -11.44 -13.01 -21.58
C ARG A 27 -12.12 -12.89 -22.95
N PRO A 28 -13.38 -13.33 -23.05
CA PRO A 28 -14.19 -13.09 -24.24
C PRO A 28 -14.48 -11.59 -24.41
N VAL A 29 -14.63 -11.17 -25.65
CA VAL A 29 -14.95 -9.79 -26.05
C VAL A 29 -16.19 -9.83 -26.91
N TYR A 30 -17.17 -9.00 -26.55
CA TYR A 30 -18.48 -8.91 -27.18
C TYR A 30 -18.61 -7.62 -27.99
N ALA A 31 -19.64 -7.52 -28.83
CA ALA A 31 -19.86 -6.35 -29.67
C ALA A 31 -19.94 -5.04 -28.85
N GLU A 32 -20.53 -5.07 -27.66
CA GLU A 32 -20.66 -3.89 -26.80
C GLU A 32 -19.28 -3.28 -26.43
N GLU A 33 -18.32 -4.11 -26.01
CA GLU A 33 -16.94 -3.65 -25.80
C GLU A 33 -16.26 -3.16 -27.09
N MET A 34 -16.49 -3.86 -28.20
CA MET A 34 -15.92 -3.51 -29.49
C MET A 34 -16.40 -2.14 -29.97
N ASN A 35 -17.69 -1.83 -29.77
CA ASN A 35 -18.29 -0.53 -30.04
C ASN A 35 -17.67 0.57 -29.16
N ILE A 36 -17.48 0.29 -27.86
CA ILE A 36 -16.85 1.24 -26.92
C ILE A 36 -15.45 1.62 -27.43
N LEU A 37 -14.69 0.65 -27.92
CA LEU A 37 -13.32 0.85 -28.38
C LEU A 37 -13.23 1.43 -29.80
N GLY A 38 -14.19 1.13 -30.68
CA GLY A 38 -14.25 1.65 -32.06
C GLY A 38 -13.76 0.65 -33.11
N PHE A 39 -14.00 -0.65 -32.92
CA PHE A 39 -13.66 -1.69 -33.92
C PHE A 39 -14.51 -1.59 -35.20
N ASP A 40 -15.68 -0.97 -35.12
CA ASP A 40 -16.60 -0.69 -36.22
C ASP A 40 -16.00 0.26 -37.28
N SER A 41 -14.95 1.00 -36.92
CA SER A 41 -14.18 1.80 -37.88
C SER A 41 -13.46 0.96 -38.95
N ARG A 42 -13.23 -0.35 -38.70
CA ARG A 42 -12.48 -1.23 -39.61
C ARG A 42 -13.24 -2.47 -40.05
N TRP A 43 -14.13 -3.03 -39.23
CA TRP A 43 -14.82 -4.28 -39.52
C TRP A 43 -16.32 -4.23 -39.19
N TYR A 44 -17.10 -5.05 -39.89
CA TYR A 44 -18.53 -5.21 -39.61
C TYR A 44 -18.76 -6.38 -38.67
N TYR A 45 -19.71 -6.24 -37.75
CA TYR A 45 -20.18 -7.29 -36.86
C TYR A 45 -21.57 -6.91 -36.34
N GLU A 46 -22.36 -7.91 -35.96
CA GLU A 46 -23.69 -7.66 -35.41
C GLU A 46 -23.57 -7.12 -33.98
N ASN A 47 -24.39 -6.12 -33.66
CA ASN A 47 -24.43 -5.56 -32.32
C ASN A 47 -25.24 -6.46 -31.37
N GLN A 48 -24.62 -7.57 -30.96
CA GLN A 48 -25.21 -8.58 -30.06
C GLN A 48 -24.28 -8.90 -28.87
N ILE A 49 -24.86 -9.48 -27.82
CA ILE A 49 -24.16 -9.82 -26.57
C ILE A 49 -24.30 -11.29 -26.16
N ASP A 50 -24.86 -12.15 -27.01
CA ASP A 50 -25.09 -13.56 -26.75
C ASP A 50 -23.82 -14.41 -26.94
N VAL A 51 -23.02 -14.09 -27.96
CA VAL A 51 -21.78 -14.80 -28.30
C VAL A 51 -20.61 -13.82 -28.51
N PRO A 52 -19.40 -14.14 -28.05
CA PRO A 52 -18.25 -13.26 -28.25
C PRO A 52 -17.74 -13.32 -29.69
N TYR A 53 -17.01 -12.28 -30.12
CA TYR A 53 -16.32 -12.21 -31.41
C TYR A 53 -14.82 -12.40 -31.27
N LEU A 54 -14.23 -11.82 -30.21
CA LEU A 54 -12.79 -11.79 -29.99
C LEU A 54 -12.44 -12.35 -28.62
N TRP A 55 -11.15 -12.56 -28.41
CA TRP A 55 -10.57 -12.71 -27.08
C TRP A 55 -9.60 -11.59 -26.78
N ALA A 56 -9.55 -11.15 -25.53
CA ALA A 56 -8.60 -10.15 -25.07
C ALA A 56 -7.72 -10.70 -23.96
N GLU A 57 -6.45 -10.30 -23.99
CA GLU A 57 -5.46 -10.71 -23.00
C GLU A 57 -4.34 -9.66 -22.89
N ALA A 58 -4.08 -9.18 -21.66
CA ALA A 58 -3.08 -8.14 -21.39
C ALA A 58 -3.19 -6.88 -22.29
N GLY A 59 -4.39 -6.54 -22.76
CA GLY A 59 -4.64 -5.41 -23.66
C GLY A 59 -4.47 -5.72 -25.16
N ASN A 60 -4.12 -6.96 -25.52
CA ASN A 60 -4.10 -7.44 -26.90
C ASN A 60 -5.45 -8.09 -27.24
N TYR A 61 -5.92 -7.92 -28.47
CA TYR A 61 -7.16 -8.48 -28.99
C TYR A 61 -6.86 -9.47 -30.11
N PHE A 62 -7.47 -10.64 -30.03
CA PHE A 62 -7.25 -11.76 -30.91
C PHE A 62 -8.53 -12.15 -31.63
N TYR A 63 -8.45 -12.29 -32.94
CA TYR A 63 -9.49 -12.85 -33.80
C TYR A 63 -8.92 -14.09 -34.47
N ARG A 64 -9.50 -15.27 -34.22
CA ARG A 64 -9.13 -16.54 -34.88
C ARG A 64 -7.61 -16.76 -34.91
N ALA A 65 -7.00 -16.82 -33.72
CA ALA A 65 -5.55 -16.97 -33.49
C ALA A 65 -4.66 -15.78 -33.89
N LYS A 66 -5.18 -14.78 -34.61
CA LYS A 66 -4.40 -13.61 -35.04
C LYS A 66 -4.61 -12.44 -34.09
N LYS A 67 -3.51 -11.79 -33.70
CA LYS A 67 -3.55 -10.54 -32.94
C LYS A 67 -3.92 -9.40 -33.90
N ILE A 68 -5.07 -8.76 -33.68
CA ILE A 68 -5.60 -7.74 -34.60
C ILE A 68 -5.53 -6.31 -34.03
N ALA A 69 -5.47 -6.17 -32.70
CA ALA A 69 -5.40 -4.85 -32.07
C ALA A 69 -4.73 -4.87 -30.69
N VAL A 70 -4.31 -3.69 -30.23
CA VAL A 70 -3.76 -3.42 -28.90
C VAL A 70 -4.46 -2.19 -28.34
N VAL A 71 -4.82 -2.23 -27.06
CA VAL A 71 -5.37 -1.09 -26.34
C VAL A 71 -4.37 -0.53 -25.34
N ARG A 72 -4.09 0.77 -25.44
CA ARG A 72 -3.14 1.49 -24.57
C ARG A 72 -3.78 2.69 -23.87
N GLY A 73 -3.19 3.09 -22.75
CA GLY A 73 -3.63 4.25 -21.98
C GLY A 73 -5.05 4.08 -21.43
N GLY A 74 -5.73 5.21 -21.23
CA GLY A 74 -7.07 5.30 -20.68
C GLY A 74 -7.09 5.61 -19.18
N SER A 75 -8.03 6.47 -18.81
CA SER A 75 -8.27 6.91 -17.43
C SER A 75 -9.78 6.97 -17.16
N LEU A 76 -10.22 7.57 -16.07
CA LEU A 76 -11.65 7.73 -15.77
C LEU A 76 -12.40 8.53 -16.87
N TYR A 77 -11.75 9.55 -17.43
CA TYR A 77 -12.36 10.47 -18.41
C TYR A 77 -11.73 10.38 -19.79
N GLU A 78 -10.60 9.68 -19.94
CA GLU A 78 -9.90 9.54 -21.21
C GLU A 78 -10.15 8.14 -21.79
N LYS A 79 -10.71 8.10 -23.01
CA LYS A 79 -10.90 6.86 -23.76
C LYS A 79 -9.53 6.23 -24.06
N PRO A 80 -9.33 4.93 -23.81
CA PRO A 80 -8.09 4.27 -24.18
C PRO A 80 -7.95 4.20 -25.71
N ALA A 81 -6.72 4.33 -26.19
CA ALA A 81 -6.41 4.28 -27.62
C ALA A 81 -6.44 2.84 -28.13
N LEU A 82 -7.13 2.62 -29.26
CA LEU A 82 -7.16 1.37 -30.00
C LEU A 82 -6.17 1.46 -31.16
N GLU A 83 -5.12 0.64 -31.12
CA GLU A 83 -4.09 0.53 -32.17
C GLU A 83 -4.31 -0.78 -32.92
N PHE A 84 -4.59 -0.73 -34.21
CA PHE A 84 -4.67 -1.93 -35.05
C PHE A 84 -3.25 -2.43 -35.41
N VAL A 85 -3.11 -3.75 -35.54
CA VAL A 85 -1.84 -4.37 -35.96
C VAL A 85 -1.69 -4.24 -37.49
N GLU A 86 -0.52 -3.78 -37.95
CA GLU A 86 -0.16 -3.78 -39.38
C GLU A 86 -0.03 -5.23 -39.88
N ASP A 87 -0.54 -5.51 -41.08
CA ASP A 87 -0.57 -6.86 -41.67
C ASP A 87 -1.25 -7.94 -40.81
N ASP A 88 -2.32 -7.59 -40.10
CA ASP A 88 -3.16 -8.54 -39.35
C ASP A 88 -3.82 -9.64 -40.22
N GLY A 89 -3.69 -9.54 -41.55
CA GLY A 89 -4.22 -10.48 -42.52
C GLY A 89 -5.75 -10.49 -42.57
N LEU A 90 -6.40 -9.44 -42.07
CA LEU A 90 -7.86 -9.28 -42.06
C LEU A 90 -8.27 -8.02 -42.85
N PRO A 91 -8.91 -8.17 -44.02
CA PRO A 91 -9.29 -7.05 -44.87
C PRO A 91 -10.15 -6.01 -44.13
N GLN A 92 -9.95 -4.73 -44.46
CA GLN A 92 -10.86 -3.68 -44.01
C GLN A 92 -12.24 -3.88 -44.66
N GLY A 93 -13.30 -3.70 -43.88
CA GLY A 93 -14.68 -3.94 -44.31
C GLY A 93 -15.08 -5.43 -44.30
N GLU A 94 -14.25 -6.32 -43.78
CA GLU A 94 -14.62 -7.72 -43.57
C GLU A 94 -15.68 -7.86 -42.46
N THR A 95 -16.54 -8.88 -42.57
CA THR A 95 -17.52 -9.20 -41.51
C THR A 95 -16.91 -10.21 -40.54
N LEU A 96 -16.79 -9.83 -39.27
CA LEU A 96 -16.29 -10.73 -38.23
C LEU A 96 -17.33 -11.80 -37.91
N LEU A 97 -16.86 -13.04 -37.79
CA LEU A 97 -17.68 -14.17 -37.37
C LEU A 97 -17.60 -14.33 -35.85
N PRO A 98 -18.73 -14.62 -35.17
CA PRO A 98 -18.68 -14.94 -33.75
C PRO A 98 -17.91 -16.24 -33.50
N VAL A 99 -17.45 -16.42 -32.26
CA VAL A 99 -16.79 -17.65 -31.80
C VAL A 99 -17.78 -18.81 -31.87
N ASP A 100 -17.36 -19.93 -32.45
CA ASP A 100 -18.13 -21.18 -32.45
C ASP A 100 -18.02 -21.85 -31.07
N LEU A 101 -18.86 -21.40 -30.14
CA LEU A 101 -18.87 -21.91 -28.75
C LEU A 101 -19.14 -23.42 -28.68
N LYS A 102 -19.96 -23.97 -29.59
CA LYS A 102 -20.29 -25.40 -29.60
C LYS A 102 -19.07 -26.22 -29.98
N LYS A 103 -18.40 -25.87 -31.07
CA LYS A 103 -17.22 -26.57 -31.54
C LYS A 103 -16.01 -26.37 -30.61
N MET A 104 -15.83 -25.15 -30.08
CA MET A 104 -14.84 -24.87 -29.03
C MET A 104 -15.07 -25.75 -27.80
N SER A 105 -16.32 -25.86 -27.33
CA SER A 105 -16.68 -26.72 -26.21
C SER A 105 -16.39 -28.18 -26.51
N ALA A 106 -16.77 -28.67 -27.70
CA ALA A 106 -16.51 -30.06 -28.09
C ALA A 106 -15.01 -30.39 -28.11
N LYS A 107 -14.16 -29.51 -28.65
CA LYS A 107 -12.70 -29.70 -28.69
C LYS A 107 -12.04 -29.76 -27.31
N ASN A 108 -12.59 -29.07 -26.31
CA ASN A 108 -12.02 -28.96 -24.97
C ASN A 108 -12.67 -29.92 -23.96
N PHE A 109 -13.69 -30.69 -24.37
CA PHE A 109 -14.57 -31.43 -23.46
C PHE A 109 -13.82 -32.41 -22.55
N GLU A 110 -12.91 -33.22 -23.10
CA GLU A 110 -12.20 -34.25 -22.34
C GLU A 110 -11.35 -33.66 -21.21
N LEU A 111 -10.51 -32.66 -21.52
CA LEU A 111 -9.66 -31.99 -20.54
C LEU A 111 -10.48 -31.27 -19.46
N MET A 112 -11.56 -30.60 -19.87
CA MET A 112 -12.45 -29.91 -18.94
C MET A 112 -13.23 -30.86 -18.04
N GLU A 113 -13.69 -32.00 -18.55
CA GLU A 113 -14.40 -33.00 -17.75
C GLU A 113 -13.47 -33.64 -16.72
N ASN A 114 -12.23 -33.94 -17.09
CA ASN A 114 -11.21 -34.43 -16.15
C ASN A 114 -10.95 -33.42 -15.01
N LEU A 115 -10.77 -32.14 -15.36
CA LEU A 115 -10.59 -31.06 -14.38
C LEU A 115 -11.81 -30.88 -13.47
N ARG A 116 -13.02 -30.97 -14.03
CA ARG A 116 -14.29 -30.91 -13.31
C ARG A 116 -14.39 -32.03 -12.29
N GLN A 117 -14.20 -33.29 -12.71
CA GLN A 117 -14.31 -34.46 -11.84
C GLN A 117 -13.28 -34.43 -10.70
N ALA A 118 -12.03 -34.06 -11.00
CA ALA A 118 -11.00 -33.90 -9.97
C ALA A 118 -11.40 -32.84 -8.93
N THR A 119 -11.96 -31.72 -9.39
CA THR A 119 -12.39 -30.62 -8.50
C THR A 119 -13.62 -31.00 -7.66
N ILE A 120 -14.62 -31.66 -8.24
CA ILE A 120 -15.79 -32.20 -7.53
C ILE A 120 -15.34 -33.15 -6.42
N LYS A 121 -14.45 -34.10 -6.74
CA LYS A 121 -13.90 -35.06 -5.76
C LYS A 121 -13.17 -34.34 -4.63
N ARG A 122 -12.39 -33.29 -4.93
CA ARG A 122 -11.69 -32.47 -3.94
C ARG A 122 -12.67 -31.78 -2.98
N ILE A 123 -13.71 -31.12 -3.51
CA ILE A 123 -14.76 -30.47 -2.71
C ILE A 123 -15.45 -31.49 -1.79
N TYR A 124 -15.85 -32.64 -2.33
CA TYR A 124 -16.51 -33.69 -1.56
C TYR A 124 -15.62 -34.24 -0.45
N ASN A 125 -14.34 -34.52 -0.74
CA ASN A 125 -13.40 -35.03 0.26
C ASN A 125 -13.18 -34.04 1.41
N TYR A 126 -13.08 -32.74 1.10
CA TYR A 126 -12.97 -31.69 2.11
C TYR A 126 -14.21 -31.65 3.00
N TRP A 127 -15.42 -31.60 2.41
CA TRP A 127 -16.67 -31.65 3.17
C TRP A 127 -16.76 -32.91 4.04
N ARG A 128 -16.46 -34.09 3.48
CA ARG A 128 -16.53 -35.36 4.20
C ARG A 128 -15.62 -35.39 5.43
N ARG A 129 -14.43 -34.76 5.36
CA ARG A 129 -13.47 -34.65 6.46
C ARG A 129 -13.99 -33.78 7.61
N TYR A 130 -14.73 -32.72 7.30
CA TYR A 130 -15.09 -31.68 8.27
C TYR A 130 -16.58 -31.63 8.65
N GLN A 131 -17.48 -32.31 7.93
CA GLN A 131 -18.94 -32.20 8.11
C GLN A 131 -19.44 -32.49 9.53
N LYS A 132 -18.72 -33.30 10.31
CA LYS A 132 -19.07 -33.61 11.71
C LYS A 132 -18.48 -32.63 12.73
N ARG A 133 -17.59 -31.73 12.29
CA ARG A 133 -16.81 -30.83 13.16
C ARG A 133 -17.18 -29.36 13.00
N LEU A 134 -17.88 -29.01 11.92
CA LEU A 134 -18.22 -27.62 11.58
C LEU A 134 -19.73 -27.43 11.65
N ASP A 135 -20.13 -26.22 12.04
CA ASP A 135 -21.53 -25.83 12.16
C ASP A 135 -22.15 -25.53 10.79
N CYS A 136 -21.35 -25.10 9.81
CA CYS A 136 -21.84 -24.82 8.46
C CYS A 136 -20.74 -24.90 7.39
N PHE A 137 -21.16 -25.20 6.18
CA PHE A 137 -20.41 -24.95 4.95
C PHE A 137 -21.14 -23.87 4.16
N HIS A 138 -20.41 -22.95 3.56
CA HIS A 138 -21.03 -21.99 2.67
C HIS A 138 -20.19 -21.68 1.43
N VAL A 139 -20.87 -21.32 0.35
CA VAL A 139 -20.23 -20.74 -0.84
C VAL A 139 -20.24 -19.22 -0.68
N ALA A 140 -19.04 -18.62 -0.69
CA ALA A 140 -18.91 -17.16 -0.68
C ALA A 140 -19.14 -16.62 -2.10
N PHE A 141 -20.38 -16.28 -2.41
CA PHE A 141 -20.82 -15.88 -3.74
C PHE A 141 -20.61 -14.37 -3.96
N SER A 142 -20.13 -13.98 -5.16
CA SER A 142 -19.90 -12.56 -5.50
C SER A 142 -20.58 -12.13 -6.80
N GLY A 143 -21.23 -13.05 -7.53
CA GLY A 143 -21.77 -12.76 -8.86
C GLY A 143 -20.70 -12.58 -9.95
N GLY A 144 -19.43 -12.86 -9.65
CA GLY A 144 -18.35 -12.92 -10.64
C GLY A 144 -18.20 -14.31 -11.24
N LYS A 145 -17.53 -14.40 -12.40
CA LYS A 145 -17.34 -15.64 -13.17
C LYS A 145 -16.84 -16.82 -12.33
N ASP A 146 -15.87 -16.56 -11.45
CA ASP A 146 -15.22 -17.57 -10.64
C ASP A 146 -16.17 -18.12 -9.55
N SER A 147 -16.98 -17.24 -8.95
CA SER A 147 -17.97 -17.63 -7.94
C SER A 147 -19.18 -18.38 -8.52
N VAL A 148 -19.54 -18.11 -9.77
CA VAL A 148 -20.58 -18.83 -10.51
C VAL A 148 -20.14 -20.26 -10.80
N VAL A 149 -18.93 -20.44 -11.36
CA VAL A 149 -18.36 -21.78 -11.60
C VAL A 149 -18.19 -22.55 -10.29
N LEU A 150 -17.67 -21.91 -9.24
CA LEU A 150 -17.51 -22.57 -7.95
C LEU A 150 -18.85 -23.05 -7.36
N LEU A 151 -19.90 -22.23 -7.44
CA LEU A 151 -21.22 -22.62 -6.95
C LEU A 151 -21.74 -23.85 -7.71
N ASP A 152 -21.60 -23.87 -9.03
CA ASP A 152 -21.99 -25.02 -9.84
C ASP A 152 -21.22 -26.29 -9.46
N LEU A 153 -19.90 -26.20 -9.29
CA LEU A 153 -19.07 -27.33 -8.84
C LEU A 153 -19.48 -27.84 -7.46
N VAL A 154 -19.81 -26.95 -6.52
CA VAL A 154 -20.27 -27.32 -5.18
C VAL A 154 -21.65 -27.98 -5.22
N LYS A 155 -22.58 -27.50 -6.06
CA LYS A 155 -23.90 -28.13 -6.29
C LYS A 155 -23.77 -29.58 -6.79
N HIS A 156 -22.77 -29.85 -7.64
CA HIS A 156 -22.50 -31.20 -8.11
C HIS A 156 -21.79 -32.07 -7.07
N ALA A 157 -20.97 -31.47 -6.20
CA ALA A 157 -20.18 -32.22 -5.22
C ALA A 157 -20.95 -32.57 -3.94
N LEU A 158 -21.85 -31.71 -3.48
CA LEU A 158 -22.43 -31.78 -2.14
C LEU A 158 -23.96 -31.92 -2.16
N PRO A 159 -24.56 -32.59 -1.15
CA PRO A 159 -26.00 -32.53 -0.93
C PRO A 159 -26.48 -31.09 -0.77
N LYS A 160 -27.59 -30.73 -1.42
CA LYS A 160 -28.10 -29.34 -1.45
C LYS A 160 -28.38 -28.73 -0.07
N ALA A 161 -28.77 -29.56 0.90
CA ALA A 161 -29.04 -29.15 2.28
C ALA A 161 -27.77 -29.06 3.16
N SER A 162 -26.60 -29.50 2.68
CA SER A 162 -25.37 -29.54 3.49
C SER A 162 -24.52 -28.27 3.40
N PHE A 163 -24.95 -27.27 2.63
CA PHE A 163 -24.29 -25.98 2.52
C PHE A 163 -25.31 -24.86 2.26
N ILE A 164 -24.90 -23.62 2.52
CA ILE A 164 -25.65 -22.42 2.15
C ILE A 164 -24.85 -21.55 1.18
N VAL A 165 -25.50 -20.62 0.51
CA VAL A 165 -24.86 -19.62 -0.33
C VAL A 165 -25.00 -18.26 0.33
N VAL A 166 -23.88 -17.53 0.45
CA VAL A 166 -23.88 -16.20 1.06
C VAL A 166 -23.31 -15.20 0.06
N PHE A 167 -24.17 -14.29 -0.40
CA PHE A 167 -23.77 -13.12 -1.16
C PHE A 167 -23.45 -11.96 -0.21
N GLY A 168 -22.22 -11.45 -0.26
CA GLY A 168 -21.84 -10.25 0.47
C GLY A 168 -22.22 -9.01 -0.33
N ASP A 169 -23.37 -8.42 -0.04
CA ASP A 169 -23.86 -7.20 -0.68
C ASP A 169 -23.17 -5.98 -0.08
N THR A 170 -22.23 -5.42 -0.82
CA THR A 170 -21.49 -4.23 -0.38
C THR A 170 -22.25 -2.92 -0.64
N HIS A 171 -23.41 -2.98 -1.29
CA HIS A 171 -24.12 -1.83 -1.86
C HIS A 171 -23.33 -1.03 -2.90
N MET A 172 -22.14 -1.53 -3.29
CA MET A 172 -21.24 -0.89 -4.25
C MET A 172 -21.02 -1.74 -5.49
N GLU A 173 -21.71 -2.87 -5.65
CA GLU A 173 -21.55 -3.77 -6.79
C GLU A 173 -22.06 -3.14 -8.10
N PHE A 174 -21.63 -3.70 -9.23
CA PHE A 174 -22.21 -3.35 -10.54
C PHE A 174 -23.73 -3.63 -10.57
N PRO A 175 -24.55 -2.83 -11.28
CA PRO A 175 -25.95 -3.14 -11.54
C PRO A 175 -26.17 -4.56 -12.07
N ASP A 176 -25.31 -5.01 -12.99
CA ASP A 176 -25.37 -6.35 -13.58
C ASP A 176 -25.03 -7.47 -12.59
N THR A 177 -24.31 -7.16 -11.50
CA THR A 177 -24.07 -8.11 -10.39
C THR A 177 -25.36 -8.41 -9.65
N TYR A 178 -26.25 -7.43 -9.44
CA TYR A 178 -27.53 -7.70 -8.81
C TYR A 178 -28.43 -8.57 -9.70
N LYS A 179 -28.47 -8.33 -11.02
CA LYS A 179 -29.23 -9.17 -11.97
C LYS A 179 -28.82 -10.65 -11.88
N ILE A 180 -27.52 -10.95 -11.87
CA ILE A 180 -27.05 -12.34 -11.77
C ILE A 180 -27.29 -12.93 -10.38
N VAL A 181 -27.15 -12.13 -9.31
CA VAL A 181 -27.49 -12.56 -7.95
C VAL A 181 -28.96 -12.92 -7.84
N ASP A 182 -29.87 -12.11 -8.41
CA ASP A 182 -31.31 -12.39 -8.44
C ASP A 182 -31.62 -13.71 -9.16
N ALA A 183 -31.00 -13.94 -10.32
CA ALA A 183 -31.18 -15.16 -11.11
C ALA A 183 -30.66 -16.41 -10.36
N VAL A 184 -29.45 -16.33 -9.81
CA VAL A 184 -28.82 -17.43 -9.07
C VAL A 184 -29.54 -17.71 -7.75
N GLU A 185 -30.02 -16.67 -7.05
CA GLU A 185 -30.83 -16.85 -5.84
C GLU A 185 -32.14 -17.58 -6.15
N LYS A 186 -32.84 -17.18 -7.23
CA LYS A 186 -34.06 -17.86 -7.67
C LYS A 186 -33.79 -19.32 -8.00
N GLN A 187 -32.69 -19.62 -8.69
CA GLN A 187 -32.27 -20.98 -9.00
C GLN A 187 -31.96 -21.79 -7.73
N CYS A 188 -31.18 -21.23 -6.80
CA CYS A 188 -30.85 -21.91 -5.55
C CYS A 188 -32.11 -22.24 -4.74
N LYS A 189 -33.05 -21.29 -4.64
CA LYS A 189 -34.34 -21.50 -3.96
C LYS A 189 -35.16 -22.62 -4.63
N ALA A 190 -35.27 -22.63 -5.96
CA ALA A 190 -35.96 -23.68 -6.70
C ALA A 190 -35.31 -25.06 -6.51
N GLU A 191 -34.00 -25.09 -6.28
CA GLU A 191 -33.24 -26.31 -6.01
C GLU A 191 -33.25 -26.73 -4.53
N GLY A 192 -33.81 -25.93 -3.62
CA GLY A 192 -33.80 -26.20 -2.17
C GLY A 192 -32.50 -25.84 -1.45
N ILE A 193 -31.69 -24.94 -2.02
CA ILE A 193 -30.44 -24.44 -1.44
C ILE A 193 -30.71 -23.09 -0.76
N GLY A 194 -30.31 -22.96 0.50
CA GLY A 194 -30.42 -21.70 1.24
C GLY A 194 -29.50 -20.64 0.65
N PHE A 195 -30.06 -19.54 0.14
CA PHE A 195 -29.32 -18.40 -0.39
C PHE A 195 -29.63 -17.16 0.45
N TYR A 196 -28.58 -16.49 0.94
CA TYR A 196 -28.70 -15.36 1.85
C TYR A 196 -27.87 -14.18 1.37
N ARG A 197 -28.47 -12.99 1.43
CA ARG A 197 -27.76 -11.73 1.22
C ARG A 197 -27.32 -11.16 2.56
N ALA A 198 -26.06 -10.81 2.65
CA ALA A 198 -25.44 -10.24 3.84
C ALA A 198 -24.96 -8.83 3.51
N ALA A 199 -25.57 -7.83 4.14
CA ALA A 199 -25.30 -6.41 3.88
C ALA A 199 -25.02 -5.65 5.18
N SER A 200 -24.19 -4.61 5.08
CA SER A 200 -23.98 -3.66 6.18
C SER A 200 -25.29 -2.91 6.46
N LYS A 201 -25.51 -2.54 7.73
CA LYS A 201 -26.61 -1.62 8.09
C LYS A 201 -26.33 -0.18 7.64
N MET A 202 -25.06 0.16 7.43
CA MET A 202 -24.63 1.48 6.96
C MET A 202 -24.54 1.47 5.43
N LEU A 203 -25.04 2.52 4.78
CA LEU A 203 -24.93 2.68 3.34
C LEU A 203 -23.57 3.26 2.91
N PRO A 204 -23.15 3.06 1.65
CA PRO A 204 -21.91 3.63 1.12
C PRO A 204 -21.82 5.14 1.31
N GLU A 205 -22.90 5.90 1.05
CA GLU A 205 -22.94 7.34 1.27
C GLU A 205 -22.53 7.76 2.70
N GLU A 206 -23.09 7.07 3.69
CA GLU A 206 -22.81 7.34 5.11
C GLU A 206 -21.37 6.96 5.46
N THR A 207 -20.94 5.78 5.03
CA THR A 207 -19.59 5.29 5.37
C THR A 207 -18.49 6.08 4.68
N TRP A 208 -18.67 6.51 3.42
CA TRP A 208 -17.70 7.37 2.75
C TRP A 208 -17.61 8.75 3.42
N LYS A 209 -18.73 9.26 3.95
CA LYS A 209 -18.73 10.48 4.76
C LYS A 209 -18.01 10.33 6.10
N LEU A 210 -18.22 9.21 6.78
CA LEU A 210 -17.70 8.98 8.13
C LEU A 210 -16.23 8.51 8.15
N PHE A 211 -15.82 7.74 7.14
CA PHE A 211 -14.47 7.16 7.05
C PHE A 211 -13.58 7.92 6.06
N GLY A 212 -14.17 8.69 5.15
CA GLY A 212 -13.49 9.16 3.93
C GLY A 212 -13.39 8.05 2.87
N PRO A 213 -13.01 8.38 1.62
CA PRO A 213 -12.85 7.38 0.56
C PRO A 213 -11.89 6.24 0.96
N PRO A 214 -12.22 4.98 0.65
CA PRO A 214 -11.31 3.86 0.88
C PRO A 214 -10.07 3.97 -0.03
N SER A 215 -8.94 3.43 0.39
CA SER A 215 -7.69 3.48 -0.38
C SER A 215 -7.03 2.11 -0.49
N THR A 216 -5.90 2.02 -1.20
CA THR A 216 -5.13 0.77 -1.31
C THR A 216 -4.62 0.26 0.03
N VAL A 217 -4.35 1.17 0.98
CA VAL A 217 -3.89 0.84 2.34
C VAL A 217 -5.02 0.90 3.37
N LEU A 218 -5.97 1.82 3.25
CA LEU A 218 -7.11 1.98 4.15
C LEU A 218 -8.35 1.27 3.59
N ARG A 219 -8.33 -0.07 3.64
CA ARG A 219 -9.39 -0.94 3.06
C ARG A 219 -10.52 -1.22 4.04
N TRP A 220 -10.97 -0.19 4.76
CA TRP A 220 -12.05 -0.32 5.76
C TRP A 220 -13.35 -0.87 5.14
N CYS A 221 -13.62 -0.57 3.87
CA CYS A 221 -14.82 -1.00 3.16
C CYS A 221 -14.93 -2.53 3.06
N CYS A 222 -13.82 -3.25 2.90
CA CYS A 222 -13.82 -4.72 2.91
C CYS A 222 -14.21 -5.30 4.28
N SER A 223 -13.88 -4.61 5.37
CA SER A 223 -14.25 -5.05 6.72
C SER A 223 -15.72 -4.73 7.01
N VAL A 224 -16.14 -3.49 6.72
CA VAL A 224 -17.46 -2.95 7.07
C VAL A 224 -18.57 -3.47 6.16
N HIS A 225 -18.34 -3.54 4.85
CA HIS A 225 -19.37 -3.86 3.86
C HIS A 225 -19.31 -5.30 3.36
N LYS A 226 -18.26 -6.06 3.68
CA LYS A 226 -18.09 -7.43 3.17
C LYS A 226 -17.91 -8.46 4.28
N ALA A 227 -16.82 -8.39 5.03
CA ALA A 227 -16.50 -9.43 6.01
C ALA A 227 -17.46 -9.44 7.21
N ALA A 228 -17.66 -8.29 7.88
CA ALA A 228 -18.50 -8.22 9.07
C ALA A 228 -19.96 -8.61 8.79
N PRO A 229 -20.63 -8.09 7.74
CA PRO A 229 -22.00 -8.49 7.42
C PRO A 229 -22.16 -9.99 7.16
N GLN A 230 -21.21 -10.62 6.44
CA GLN A 230 -21.26 -12.05 6.17
C GLN A 230 -21.18 -12.87 7.46
N THR A 231 -20.21 -12.56 8.34
CA THR A 231 -20.09 -13.25 9.63
C THR A 231 -21.36 -13.09 10.48
N LEU A 232 -21.89 -11.87 10.58
CA LEU A 232 -23.08 -11.59 11.39
C LEU A 232 -24.34 -12.26 10.82
N LYS A 233 -24.50 -12.28 9.50
CA LYS A 233 -25.62 -12.96 8.85
C LYS A 233 -25.57 -14.47 9.06
N ILE A 234 -24.39 -15.10 9.01
CA ILE A 234 -24.28 -16.54 9.29
C ILE A 234 -24.60 -16.85 10.76
N ARG A 235 -24.13 -16.03 11.71
CA ARG A 235 -24.51 -16.17 13.13
C ARG A 235 -26.02 -16.10 13.34
N GLU A 236 -26.68 -15.19 12.64
CA GLU A 236 -28.14 -15.04 12.66
C GLU A 236 -28.84 -16.28 12.10
N ILE A 237 -28.41 -16.77 10.92
CA ILE A 237 -28.97 -17.96 10.27
C ILE A 237 -28.84 -19.20 11.15
N LEU A 238 -27.68 -19.40 11.76
CA LEU A 238 -27.39 -20.55 12.62
C LEU A 238 -27.89 -20.38 14.06
N ASN A 239 -28.34 -19.17 14.42
CA ASN A 239 -28.61 -18.77 15.80
C ASN A 239 -27.45 -19.13 16.75
N LYS A 240 -26.20 -18.93 16.30
CA LYS A 240 -24.99 -19.35 17.01
C LYS A 240 -23.86 -18.30 16.88
N PRO A 241 -23.62 -17.46 17.92
CA PRO A 241 -22.59 -16.43 17.87
C PRO A 241 -21.17 -16.97 17.66
N ASP A 242 -20.85 -18.11 18.26
CA ASP A 242 -19.52 -18.72 18.26
C ASP A 242 -19.35 -19.81 17.20
N PHE A 243 -20.14 -19.76 16.12
CA PHE A 243 -20.09 -20.78 15.07
C PHE A 243 -18.69 -20.93 14.47
N VAL A 244 -18.36 -22.17 14.08
CA VAL A 244 -17.16 -22.50 13.32
C VAL A 244 -17.58 -23.09 11.99
N GLY A 245 -17.37 -22.35 10.91
CA GLY A 245 -17.75 -22.74 9.56
C GLY A 245 -16.57 -22.89 8.60
N ALA A 246 -16.87 -23.44 7.42
CA ALA A 246 -15.97 -23.44 6.26
C ALA A 246 -16.57 -22.67 5.09
N ASP A 247 -15.79 -21.81 4.43
CA ASP A 247 -16.18 -21.15 3.19
C ASP A 247 -15.47 -21.73 1.96
N PHE A 248 -16.24 -22.03 0.91
CA PHE A 248 -15.70 -22.26 -0.43
C PHE A 248 -15.55 -20.91 -1.12
N VAL A 249 -14.34 -20.62 -1.62
CA VAL A 249 -14.00 -19.29 -2.17
C VAL A 249 -13.51 -19.39 -3.61
N GLY A 250 -14.07 -18.56 -4.48
CA GLY A 250 -13.68 -18.44 -5.88
C GLY A 250 -12.42 -17.61 -6.07
N VAL A 251 -11.29 -18.08 -5.54
CA VAL A 251 -9.96 -17.47 -5.71
C VAL A 251 -9.09 -18.40 -6.55
N ARG A 252 -8.27 -17.82 -7.42
CA ARG A 252 -7.32 -18.51 -8.29
C ARG A 252 -5.91 -17.94 -8.10
N ALA A 253 -4.91 -18.80 -8.19
CA ALA A 253 -3.50 -18.46 -8.01
C ALA A 253 -3.05 -17.38 -9.02
N GLN A 254 -3.56 -17.46 -10.25
CA GLN A 254 -3.16 -16.60 -11.36
C GLN A 254 -3.83 -15.22 -11.37
N GLU A 255 -4.70 -14.91 -10.40
CA GLU A 255 -5.32 -13.58 -10.32
C GLU A 255 -4.32 -12.49 -9.91
N SER A 256 -3.25 -12.85 -9.18
CA SER A 256 -2.16 -11.92 -8.80
C SER A 256 -0.98 -12.67 -8.18
N VAL A 257 0.20 -12.06 -8.18
CA VAL A 257 1.42 -12.60 -7.51
C VAL A 257 1.13 -13.04 -6.07
N LYS A 258 0.40 -12.22 -5.29
CA LYS A 258 0.07 -12.55 -3.90
C LYS A 258 -0.83 -13.79 -3.75
N ARG A 259 -1.67 -14.08 -4.74
CA ARG A 259 -2.58 -15.23 -4.71
C ARG A 259 -1.89 -16.52 -5.16
N ALA A 260 -0.74 -16.43 -5.83
CA ALA A 260 0.05 -17.59 -6.21
C ALA A 260 0.55 -18.38 -4.99
N ASP A 261 0.77 -17.69 -3.86
CA ASP A 261 1.23 -18.28 -2.61
C ASP A 261 0.09 -18.76 -1.69
N TYR A 262 -1.17 -18.78 -2.16
CA TYR A 262 -2.28 -19.22 -1.33
C TYR A 262 -2.33 -20.74 -1.22
N ASP A 263 -2.68 -21.24 -0.04
CA ASP A 263 -2.96 -22.67 0.13
C ASP A 263 -4.39 -23.02 -0.33
N ILE A 264 -4.61 -24.29 -0.68
CA ILE A 264 -5.96 -24.79 -0.98
C ILE A 264 -6.84 -24.74 0.26
N GLU A 265 -6.32 -25.16 1.42
CA GLU A 265 -7.01 -25.13 2.72
C GLU A 265 -6.35 -24.07 3.62
N ASN A 266 -7.12 -23.14 4.17
CA ASN A 266 -6.61 -22.14 5.11
C ASN A 266 -7.47 -22.07 6.37
N PHE A 267 -6.89 -21.61 7.48
CA PHE A 267 -7.61 -21.33 8.72
C PHE A 267 -7.40 -19.88 9.15
N GLY A 268 -8.49 -19.14 9.37
CA GLY A 268 -8.43 -17.81 9.96
C GLY A 268 -7.91 -16.69 9.05
N MET A 269 -7.55 -16.97 7.80
CA MET A 269 -7.00 -15.97 6.87
C MET A 269 -8.02 -14.94 6.38
N LYS A 270 -9.20 -15.40 5.93
CA LYS A 270 -10.25 -14.52 5.37
C LYS A 270 -11.25 -14.06 6.43
N GLN A 271 -11.72 -14.99 7.25
CA GLN A 271 -12.53 -14.73 8.43
C GLN A 271 -11.87 -15.43 9.61
N ARG A 272 -11.59 -14.69 10.68
CA ARG A 272 -10.88 -15.24 11.83
C ARG A 272 -11.69 -16.36 12.48
N GLY A 273 -11.13 -17.57 12.50
CA GLY A 273 -11.76 -18.73 13.12
C GLY A 273 -12.61 -19.59 12.23
N GLN A 274 -12.64 -19.27 10.95
CA GLN A 274 -13.26 -20.10 9.94
C GLN A 274 -12.19 -20.79 9.12
N LEU A 275 -12.54 -21.96 8.61
CA LEU A 275 -11.77 -22.61 7.57
C LEU A 275 -12.19 -22.02 6.21
N SER A 276 -11.27 -22.02 5.25
CA SER A 276 -11.58 -21.64 3.88
C SER A 276 -10.96 -22.64 2.92
N HIS A 277 -11.67 -22.95 1.83
CA HIS A 277 -11.22 -23.89 0.81
C HIS A 277 -11.27 -23.24 -0.58
N ASN A 278 -10.11 -23.06 -1.20
CA ASN A 278 -9.94 -22.48 -2.53
C ASN A 278 -10.05 -23.58 -3.59
N SER A 279 -11.27 -24.07 -3.83
CA SER A 279 -11.51 -25.28 -4.64
C SER A 279 -11.07 -25.17 -6.10
N ILE A 280 -10.95 -23.95 -6.61
CA ILE A 280 -10.56 -23.66 -7.99
C ILE A 280 -9.22 -22.92 -8.05
N LEU A 281 -8.40 -23.00 -7.00
CA LEU A 281 -7.14 -22.25 -6.89
C LEU A 281 -6.25 -22.40 -8.13
N GLU A 282 -6.18 -23.62 -8.66
CA GLU A 282 -5.32 -24.00 -9.79
C GLU A 282 -5.98 -23.77 -11.16
N TRP A 283 -7.23 -23.30 -11.19
CA TRP A 283 -7.91 -23.01 -12.45
C TRP A 283 -7.39 -21.68 -13.03
N SER A 284 -7.24 -21.64 -14.34
CA SER A 284 -6.95 -20.46 -15.16
C SER A 284 -8.26 -19.78 -15.58
N ALA A 285 -8.18 -18.52 -16.03
CA ALA A 285 -9.36 -17.84 -16.58
C ALA A 285 -9.88 -18.52 -17.86
N ALA A 286 -8.99 -19.18 -18.64
CA ALA A 286 -9.38 -19.98 -19.80
C ALA A 286 -10.31 -21.12 -19.41
N GLU A 287 -9.92 -21.93 -18.43
CA GLU A 287 -10.72 -23.05 -17.91
C GLU A 287 -12.05 -22.57 -17.32
N ILE A 288 -12.06 -21.42 -16.61
CA ILE A 288 -13.29 -20.82 -16.09
C ILE A 288 -14.27 -20.43 -17.21
N TRP A 289 -13.79 -19.74 -18.25
CA TRP A 289 -14.66 -19.35 -19.36
C TRP A 289 -15.15 -20.55 -20.18
N LEU A 290 -14.27 -21.52 -20.44
CA LEU A 290 -14.65 -22.76 -21.12
C LEU A 290 -15.75 -23.50 -20.34
N TYR A 291 -15.61 -23.63 -19.02
CA TYR A 291 -16.63 -24.25 -18.16
C TYR A 291 -17.97 -23.53 -18.25
N ILE A 292 -17.95 -22.19 -18.17
CA ILE A 292 -19.16 -21.37 -18.29
C ILE A 292 -19.89 -21.65 -19.60
N PHE A 293 -19.17 -21.66 -20.72
CA PHE A 293 -19.76 -21.88 -22.04
C PHE A 293 -20.25 -23.32 -22.23
N MET A 294 -19.49 -24.32 -21.77
CA MET A 294 -19.85 -25.74 -21.84
C MET A 294 -21.14 -26.07 -21.07
N HIS A 295 -21.31 -25.46 -19.90
CA HIS A 295 -22.44 -25.73 -19.00
C HIS A 295 -23.57 -24.70 -19.10
N GLY A 296 -23.46 -23.70 -20.01
CA GLY A 296 -24.47 -22.67 -20.19
C GLY A 296 -24.73 -21.85 -18.92
N LEU A 297 -23.68 -21.57 -18.14
CA LEU A 297 -23.81 -20.84 -16.88
C LEU A 297 -24.10 -19.34 -17.12
N PRO A 298 -24.85 -18.67 -16.22
CA PRO A 298 -25.12 -17.24 -16.37
C PRO A 298 -23.82 -16.41 -16.28
N ILE A 299 -23.70 -15.43 -17.16
CA ILE A 299 -22.56 -14.51 -17.23
C ILE A 299 -23.01 -13.14 -16.69
N ASN A 300 -22.22 -12.56 -15.79
CA ASN A 300 -22.40 -11.18 -15.38
C ASN A 300 -22.12 -10.25 -16.58
N GLU A 301 -23.13 -9.51 -17.03
CA GLU A 301 -23.07 -8.70 -18.25
C GLU A 301 -21.95 -7.65 -18.23
N THR A 302 -21.43 -7.27 -17.06
CA THR A 302 -20.28 -6.36 -16.99
C THR A 302 -19.05 -6.87 -17.73
N TYR A 303 -18.87 -8.20 -17.85
CA TYR A 303 -17.79 -8.80 -18.63
C TYR A 303 -17.95 -8.59 -20.13
N LYS A 304 -19.19 -8.42 -20.60
CA LYS A 304 -19.53 -8.13 -22.00
C LYS A 304 -19.25 -6.66 -22.36
N LYS A 305 -19.12 -5.81 -21.32
CA LYS A 305 -18.90 -4.36 -21.37
C LYS A 305 -17.44 -3.95 -21.18
N GLY A 306 -16.49 -4.87 -21.41
CA GLY A 306 -15.05 -4.61 -21.29
C GLY A 306 -14.45 -4.69 -19.89
N ASN A 307 -15.24 -5.05 -18.86
CA ASN A 307 -14.70 -5.18 -17.50
C ASN A 307 -14.09 -6.57 -17.29
N SER A 308 -12.85 -6.62 -16.79
CA SER A 308 -12.17 -7.90 -16.50
C SER A 308 -12.56 -8.51 -15.14
N ARG A 309 -13.24 -7.75 -14.28
CA ARG A 309 -13.67 -8.19 -12.94
C ARG A 309 -15.05 -7.64 -12.61
N ALA A 310 -15.87 -8.49 -11.99
CA ALA A 310 -17.13 -8.09 -11.36
C ALA A 310 -16.94 -8.04 -9.83
N GLY A 311 -17.08 -6.85 -9.26
CA GLY A 311 -16.98 -6.54 -7.84
C GLY A 311 -17.49 -5.12 -7.58
N CYS A 312 -16.92 -4.40 -6.60
CA CYS A 312 -17.34 -3.02 -6.38
C CYS A 312 -17.07 -2.14 -7.62
N LEU A 313 -18.07 -1.36 -8.02
CA LEU A 313 -18.08 -0.46 -9.17
C LEU A 313 -16.90 0.52 -9.11
N LEU A 314 -16.69 1.27 -8.01
CA LEU A 314 -15.51 2.11 -7.82
C LEU A 314 -14.63 1.57 -6.68
N CYS A 315 -13.61 0.79 -7.03
CA CYS A 315 -12.72 0.12 -6.09
C CYS A 315 -11.29 0.67 -6.18
N PRO A 316 -10.62 1.05 -5.07
CA PRO A 316 -9.25 1.58 -5.10
C PRO A 316 -8.21 0.55 -5.57
N MET A 317 -8.58 -0.74 -5.67
CA MET A 317 -7.73 -1.81 -6.21
C MET A 317 -7.84 -1.96 -7.73
N SER A 318 -8.53 -1.04 -8.41
CA SER A 318 -8.76 -1.06 -9.85
C SER A 318 -8.81 0.36 -10.38
N SER A 319 -7.88 0.73 -11.26
CA SER A 319 -7.78 2.08 -11.81
C SER A 319 -7.39 2.08 -13.30
N GLY A 320 -7.34 3.27 -13.91
CA GLY A 320 -6.87 3.47 -15.29
C GLY A 320 -7.96 3.12 -16.30
N ARG A 321 -7.63 2.39 -17.39
CA ARG A 321 -8.62 2.02 -18.42
C ARG A 321 -9.87 1.30 -17.91
N ALA A 322 -9.77 0.58 -16.79
CA ALA A 322 -10.93 -0.07 -16.19
C ALA A 322 -11.94 0.97 -15.68
N ASP A 323 -11.50 2.17 -15.25
CA ASP A 323 -12.39 3.26 -14.89
C ASP A 323 -13.16 3.78 -16.10
N PHE A 324 -12.53 3.88 -17.27
CA PHE A 324 -13.19 4.29 -18.51
C PHE A 324 -14.38 3.39 -18.85
N PHE A 325 -14.16 2.06 -18.93
CA PHE A 325 -15.23 1.11 -19.27
C PHE A 325 -16.40 1.18 -18.28
N ARG A 326 -16.09 1.35 -16.99
CA ARG A 326 -17.11 1.52 -15.94
C ARG A 326 -17.88 2.82 -16.09
N ASN A 327 -17.20 3.93 -16.35
CA ASN A 327 -17.82 5.24 -16.52
C ASN A 327 -18.69 5.28 -17.78
N HIS A 328 -18.23 4.64 -18.86
CA HIS A 328 -18.98 4.55 -20.10
C HIS A 328 -20.25 3.68 -19.95
N ALA A 329 -20.13 2.52 -19.30
CA ALA A 329 -21.23 1.58 -19.14
C ALA A 329 -22.22 1.95 -18.02
N TYR A 330 -21.76 2.64 -16.96
CA TYR A 330 -22.55 2.96 -15.76
C TYR A 330 -22.30 4.40 -15.27
N PRO A 331 -22.50 5.41 -16.13
CA PRO A 331 -22.11 6.80 -15.80
C PRO A 331 -22.85 7.33 -14.57
N ASN A 332 -24.13 7.00 -14.42
CA ASN A 332 -24.96 7.53 -13.34
C ASN A 332 -24.60 6.93 -11.98
N GLU A 333 -24.36 5.63 -11.95
CA GLU A 333 -23.95 4.90 -10.75
C GLU A 333 -22.54 5.30 -10.31
N LEU A 334 -21.62 5.42 -11.27
CA LEU A 334 -20.24 5.81 -10.97
C LEU A 334 -20.16 7.25 -10.47
N LYS A 335 -20.96 8.17 -11.04
CA LYS A 335 -21.04 9.57 -10.62
C LYS A 335 -21.38 9.73 -9.14
N LYS A 336 -22.20 8.84 -8.55
CA LYS A 336 -22.50 8.86 -7.11
C LYS A 336 -21.22 8.71 -6.28
N PHE A 337 -20.38 7.74 -6.62
CA PHE A 337 -19.13 7.48 -5.91
C PHE A 337 -18.09 8.59 -6.13
N ILE A 338 -18.03 9.14 -7.34
CA ILE A 338 -17.19 10.32 -7.65
C ILE A 338 -17.61 11.49 -6.76
N ASN A 339 -18.91 11.77 -6.65
CA ASN A 339 -19.44 12.81 -5.78
C ASN A 339 -19.12 12.56 -4.30
N TYR A 340 -19.14 11.30 -3.84
CA TYR A 340 -18.72 10.97 -2.47
C TYR A 340 -17.24 11.30 -2.23
N ILE A 341 -16.36 11.15 -3.22
CA ILE A 341 -14.95 11.57 -3.11
C ILE A 341 -14.89 13.10 -3.00
N SER A 342 -15.50 13.79 -3.95
CA SER A 342 -15.47 15.26 -4.03
C SER A 342 -16.08 15.93 -2.80
N ALA A 343 -17.09 15.32 -2.19
CA ALA A 343 -17.74 15.85 -0.98
C ALA A 343 -16.95 15.60 0.32
N ASN A 344 -15.86 14.82 0.29
CA ASN A 344 -15.13 14.42 1.49
C ASN A 344 -13.64 14.74 1.45
N VAL A 345 -13.10 15.22 0.33
CA VAL A 345 -11.68 15.52 0.13
C VAL A 345 -11.46 16.98 -0.22
N THR A 346 -10.39 17.58 0.30
CA THR A 346 -9.93 18.93 -0.07
C THR A 346 -8.83 18.83 -1.13
N ASP A 347 -9.12 19.24 -2.38
CA ASP A 347 -8.12 19.42 -3.44
C ASP A 347 -8.58 20.53 -4.40
N GLU A 348 -7.65 21.39 -4.84
CA GLU A 348 -7.94 22.52 -5.73
C GLU A 348 -8.38 22.06 -7.13
N ASN A 349 -7.99 20.84 -7.55
CA ASN A 349 -8.39 20.23 -8.82
C ASN A 349 -8.89 18.80 -8.58
N ILE A 350 -10.12 18.70 -8.07
CA ILE A 350 -10.73 17.44 -7.66
C ILE A 350 -10.81 16.40 -8.79
N ASP A 351 -11.05 16.81 -10.03
CA ASP A 351 -11.13 15.89 -11.17
C ASP A 351 -9.75 15.29 -11.49
N SER A 352 -8.70 16.12 -11.46
CA SER A 352 -7.31 15.65 -11.57
C SER A 352 -6.93 14.75 -10.39
N TYR A 353 -7.32 15.10 -9.16
CA TYR A 353 -7.09 14.30 -7.97
C TYR A 353 -7.72 12.90 -8.09
N ILE A 354 -8.98 12.82 -8.55
CA ILE A 354 -9.67 11.55 -8.73
C ILE A 354 -9.04 10.73 -9.86
N THR A 355 -8.79 11.36 -11.00
CA THR A 355 -8.23 10.71 -12.21
C THR A 355 -6.83 10.16 -11.96
N ASN A 356 -6.00 10.89 -11.21
CA ASN A 356 -4.63 10.51 -10.88
C ASN A 356 -4.52 9.63 -9.62
N GLY A 357 -5.65 9.22 -9.03
CA GLY A 357 -5.68 8.29 -7.90
C GLY A 357 -5.24 8.90 -6.56
N GLY A 358 -5.46 10.19 -6.33
CA GLY A 358 -5.21 10.85 -5.05
C GLY A 358 -5.90 10.11 -3.89
N TRP A 359 -7.20 9.86 -4.02
CA TRP A 359 -7.98 9.13 -3.02
C TRP A 359 -7.51 7.68 -2.82
N VAL A 360 -7.04 7.05 -3.90
CA VAL A 360 -6.50 5.68 -3.93
C VAL A 360 -5.21 5.56 -3.11
N ASN A 361 -4.45 6.64 -2.99
CA ASN A 361 -3.14 6.69 -2.32
C ASN A 361 -3.20 7.25 -0.89
N ARG A 362 -4.37 7.69 -0.44
CA ARG A 362 -4.56 8.26 0.90
C ARG A 362 -4.17 7.26 2.00
N LYS A 363 -3.43 7.73 3.02
CA LYS A 363 -2.95 6.89 4.14
C LYS A 363 -3.51 7.27 5.51
N ASN A 364 -4.16 8.42 5.59
CA ASN A 364 -4.63 9.03 6.84
C ASN A 364 -5.63 10.17 6.49
N GLY A 365 -6.07 10.92 7.49
CA GLY A 365 -7.07 11.97 7.33
C GLY A 365 -6.58 13.27 6.72
N ARG A 366 -5.32 13.38 6.26
CA ARG A 366 -4.74 14.64 5.76
C ARG A 366 -5.62 15.34 4.73
N ASP A 367 -6.10 14.58 3.74
CA ASP A 367 -6.83 15.15 2.61
C ASP A 367 -8.34 15.22 2.90
N LEU A 368 -8.81 14.77 4.07
CA LEU A 368 -10.24 14.74 4.40
C LEU A 368 -10.71 16.12 4.87
N ILE A 369 -11.92 16.50 4.48
CA ILE A 369 -12.59 17.72 4.97
C ILE A 369 -12.84 17.64 6.48
N ASN A 370 -13.23 16.47 6.98
CA ASN A 370 -13.55 16.22 8.39
C ASN A 370 -12.71 15.08 8.96
N PRO A 371 -11.40 15.30 9.23
CA PRO A 371 -10.55 14.28 9.84
C PRO A 371 -10.93 14.04 11.31
N VAL A 372 -10.44 12.94 11.88
CA VAL A 372 -10.58 12.66 13.32
C VAL A 372 -9.60 13.56 14.08
N ASN A 373 -10.15 14.56 14.78
CA ASN A 373 -9.38 15.59 15.49
C ASN A 373 -9.71 15.66 16.99
N ASN A 374 -10.58 14.79 17.49
CA ASN A 374 -11.09 14.80 18.86
C ASN A 374 -10.35 13.82 19.80
N TYR A 375 -9.10 13.49 19.46
CA TYR A 375 -8.23 12.57 20.20
C TYR A 375 -6.79 13.10 20.18
N ARG A 376 -6.15 13.18 21.35
CA ARG A 376 -4.76 13.61 21.49
C ARG A 376 -4.02 12.77 22.52
N GLU A 377 -2.75 12.49 22.26
CA GLU A 377 -1.81 11.87 23.20
C GLU A 377 -0.72 12.91 23.52
N GLU A 378 -0.39 13.06 24.81
CA GLU A 378 0.64 14.00 25.28
C GLU A 378 1.43 13.36 26.43
N ILE A 379 2.76 13.51 26.42
CA ILE A 379 3.60 13.08 27.54
C ILE A 379 4.08 14.33 28.28
N ALA A 380 3.74 14.41 29.57
CA ALA A 380 4.19 15.47 30.47
C ALA A 380 4.38 14.89 31.88
N ASP A 381 5.39 15.36 32.61
CA ASP A 381 5.65 15.00 34.01
C ASP A 381 5.73 13.47 34.27
N ASN A 382 6.32 12.70 33.36
CA ASN A 382 6.38 11.22 33.39
C ASN A 382 5.02 10.52 33.31
N TYR A 383 3.98 11.20 32.84
CA TYR A 383 2.68 10.63 32.53
C TYR A 383 2.37 10.79 31.03
N LEU A 384 1.72 9.77 30.48
CA LEU A 384 0.97 9.84 29.25
C LEU A 384 -0.46 10.27 29.57
N TYR A 385 -0.91 11.32 28.90
CA TYR A 385 -2.29 11.79 28.88
C TYR A 385 -2.93 11.43 27.55
N ILE A 386 -4.09 10.77 27.60
CA ILE A 386 -4.94 10.49 26.45
C ILE A 386 -6.21 11.31 26.62
N THR A 387 -6.40 12.30 25.75
CA THR A 387 -7.55 13.20 25.80
C THR A 387 -8.49 12.88 24.65
N VAL A 388 -9.77 12.67 24.97
CA VAL A 388 -10.85 12.52 24.01
C VAL A 388 -11.89 13.61 24.25
N THR A 389 -12.02 14.53 23.30
CA THR A 389 -13.08 15.55 23.34
C THR A 389 -14.31 15.02 22.61
N ALA A 390 -15.52 15.36 23.09
CA ALA A 390 -16.79 14.93 22.49
C ALA A 390 -16.80 13.44 22.06
N PRO A 391 -16.64 12.48 23.00
CA PRO A 391 -16.60 11.05 22.68
C PRO A 391 -17.90 10.61 21.98
N LYS A 392 -17.78 9.80 20.93
CA LYS A 392 -18.91 9.26 20.16
C LYS A 392 -19.56 8.04 20.81
N THR A 393 -18.80 7.31 21.61
CA THR A 393 -19.28 6.15 22.38
C THR A 393 -18.66 6.16 23.78
N ASP A 394 -19.34 5.55 24.75
CA ASP A 394 -18.87 5.50 26.14
C ASP A 394 -17.59 4.65 26.25
N TRP A 395 -16.53 5.26 26.78
CA TRP A 395 -15.27 4.57 27.04
C TRP A 395 -15.41 3.48 28.12
N ARG A 396 -16.39 3.62 29.02
CA ARG A 396 -16.68 2.64 30.10
C ARG A 396 -17.17 1.30 29.56
N GLU A 397 -17.84 1.30 28.41
CA GLU A 397 -18.20 0.04 27.74
C GLU A 397 -16.97 -0.59 27.06
N TRP A 398 -16.12 0.24 26.46
CA TRP A 398 -14.90 -0.25 25.80
C TRP A 398 -13.86 -0.78 26.78
N ILE A 399 -13.64 -0.13 27.93
CA ILE A 399 -12.60 -0.54 28.89
C ILE A 399 -12.86 -1.94 29.47
N LYS A 400 -14.13 -2.32 29.65
CA LYS A 400 -14.53 -3.66 30.11
C LYS A 400 -14.00 -4.79 29.23
N THR A 401 -13.77 -4.52 27.94
CA THR A 401 -13.21 -5.54 27.02
C THR A 401 -11.78 -5.96 27.38
N LEU A 402 -11.04 -5.13 28.13
CA LEU A 402 -9.66 -5.41 28.51
C LEU A 402 -9.53 -6.44 29.62
N GLY A 403 -10.55 -6.57 30.48
CA GLY A 403 -10.42 -7.32 31.73
C GLY A 403 -9.49 -6.57 32.69
N GLU A 404 -8.53 -7.28 33.27
CA GLU A 404 -7.53 -6.68 34.15
C GLU A 404 -6.49 -5.86 33.35
N VAL A 405 -6.33 -4.58 33.69
CA VAL A 405 -5.30 -3.71 33.12
C VAL A 405 -4.03 -3.83 33.97
N PRO A 406 -2.88 -4.23 33.41
CA PRO A 406 -1.69 -4.59 34.19
C PRO A 406 -0.87 -3.38 34.67
N PHE A 407 -1.50 -2.21 34.78
CA PHE A 407 -0.88 -0.98 35.27
C PHE A 407 -1.92 -0.04 35.87
N PRO A 408 -1.52 0.81 36.85
CA PRO A 408 -2.40 1.84 37.39
C PRO A 408 -2.75 2.88 36.32
N TYR A 409 -4.02 3.30 36.31
CA TYR A 409 -4.50 4.38 35.46
C TYR A 409 -5.57 5.18 36.19
N GLU A 410 -5.72 6.45 35.83
CA GLU A 410 -6.79 7.33 36.28
C GLU A 410 -7.56 7.81 35.06
N VAL A 411 -8.89 7.88 35.14
CA VAL A 411 -9.71 8.48 34.07
C VAL A 411 -10.62 9.52 34.70
N ASN A 412 -10.49 10.76 34.24
CA ASN A 412 -11.35 11.87 34.64
C ASN A 412 -12.26 12.26 33.49
N GLU A 413 -13.53 12.52 33.79
CA GLU A 413 -14.50 13.05 32.83
C GLU A 413 -14.97 14.42 33.28
N ALA A 414 -14.78 15.42 32.42
CA ALA A 414 -15.21 16.79 32.67
C ALA A 414 -16.70 16.98 32.34
N ALA A 415 -17.28 18.10 32.80
CA ALA A 415 -18.70 18.41 32.60
C ALA A 415 -19.11 18.52 31.11
N ASP A 416 -18.16 18.87 30.24
CA ASP A 416 -18.32 18.92 28.78
C ASP A 416 -18.17 17.54 28.09
N LYS A 417 -18.08 16.46 28.89
CA LYS A 417 -17.82 15.08 28.48
C LYS A 417 -16.42 14.83 27.91
N THR A 418 -15.48 15.76 28.09
CA THR A 418 -14.07 15.51 27.76
C THR A 418 -13.52 14.44 28.71
N VAL A 419 -12.93 13.39 28.15
CA VAL A 419 -12.35 12.26 28.89
C VAL A 419 -10.84 12.38 28.84
N VAL A 420 -10.18 12.33 29.99
CA VAL A 420 -8.73 12.36 30.12
C VAL A 420 -8.27 11.14 30.90
N ALA A 421 -7.58 10.23 30.23
CA ALA A 421 -6.91 9.10 30.86
C ALA A 421 -5.45 9.43 31.13
N LYS A 422 -4.98 9.13 32.34
CA LYS A 422 -3.63 9.39 32.83
C LYS A 422 -2.98 8.07 33.22
N VAL A 423 -1.80 7.81 32.67
CA VAL A 423 -1.01 6.59 32.92
C VAL A 423 0.47 6.95 32.98
N LYS A 424 1.30 6.26 33.78
CA LYS A 424 2.75 6.51 33.78
C LYS A 424 3.35 6.25 32.39
N SER A 425 4.18 7.17 31.89
CA SER A 425 4.75 7.13 30.53
C SER A 425 5.65 5.91 30.28
N VAL A 426 6.19 5.29 31.34
CA VAL A 426 6.96 4.03 31.25
C VAL A 426 6.18 2.90 30.55
N TYR A 427 4.85 2.91 30.64
CA TYR A 427 4.00 1.90 30.02
C TYR A 427 3.69 2.18 28.53
N ASP A 428 4.02 3.38 28.02
CA ASP A 428 3.59 3.88 26.71
C ASP A 428 3.85 2.90 25.55
N LYS A 429 5.01 2.24 25.60
CA LYS A 429 5.50 1.33 24.56
C LYS A 429 5.13 -0.14 24.79
N THR A 430 4.35 -0.45 25.81
CA THR A 430 3.97 -1.84 26.13
C THR A 430 2.84 -2.37 25.23
N PRO A 431 2.77 -3.69 24.98
CA PRO A 431 1.65 -4.29 24.25
C PRO A 431 0.29 -4.01 24.91
N ALA A 432 0.21 -4.06 26.24
CA ALA A 432 -1.00 -3.77 26.99
C ALA A 432 -1.46 -2.31 26.79
N MET A 433 -0.53 -1.35 26.75
CA MET A 433 -0.85 0.04 26.46
C MET A 433 -1.41 0.25 25.05
N LYS A 434 -0.92 -0.50 24.05
CA LYS A 434 -1.48 -0.43 22.68
C LYS A 434 -2.99 -0.73 22.67
N VAL A 435 -3.42 -1.72 23.44
CA VAL A 435 -4.84 -2.12 23.58
C VAL A 435 -5.61 -1.16 24.49
N PHE A 436 -4.96 -0.60 25.51
CA PHE A 436 -5.54 0.45 26.35
C PHE A 436 -5.83 1.72 25.53
N LYS A 437 -4.89 2.20 24.71
CA LYS A 437 -5.11 3.33 23.79
C LYS A 437 -6.25 3.08 22.82
N SER A 438 -6.45 1.84 22.35
CA SER A 438 -7.56 1.54 21.44
C SER A 438 -8.94 1.73 22.07
N VAL A 439 -9.10 1.62 23.40
CA VAL A 439 -10.34 1.96 24.10
C VAL A 439 -10.74 3.41 23.82
N PHE A 440 -9.81 4.34 24.01
CA PHE A 440 -10.05 5.77 23.84
C PHE A 440 -10.16 6.17 22.37
N ARG A 441 -9.41 5.53 21.46
CA ARG A 441 -9.58 5.73 20.01
C ARG A 441 -10.94 5.26 19.52
N LYS A 442 -11.46 4.15 20.06
CA LYS A 442 -12.83 3.70 19.77
C LYS A 442 -13.85 4.66 20.37
N ALA A 443 -13.68 5.11 21.60
CA ALA A 443 -14.54 6.13 22.21
C ALA A 443 -14.62 7.41 21.34
N ALA A 444 -13.48 7.87 20.83
CA ALA A 444 -13.38 9.06 19.98
C ALA A 444 -14.08 8.90 18.62
N ALA A 445 -13.95 7.72 17.98
CA ALA A 445 -14.23 7.57 16.55
C ALA A 445 -15.31 6.54 16.17
N CYS A 446 -15.82 5.72 17.10
CA CYS A 446 -16.78 4.66 16.77
C CYS A 446 -18.06 5.21 16.11
N VAL A 447 -18.49 4.53 15.06
CA VAL A 447 -19.72 4.81 14.30
C VAL A 447 -20.63 3.58 14.18
N ASN A 448 -20.46 2.61 15.09
CA ASN A 448 -21.25 1.37 15.13
C ASN A 448 -21.20 0.52 13.84
N CYS A 449 -20.04 0.51 13.15
CA CYS A 449 -19.85 -0.19 11.88
C CYS A 449 -19.88 -1.74 11.93
N GLY A 450 -20.16 -2.34 13.09
CA GLY A 450 -20.31 -3.80 13.24
C GLY A 450 -19.02 -4.63 13.25
N VAL A 451 -17.86 -4.09 12.87
CA VAL A 451 -16.60 -4.88 12.79
C VAL A 451 -16.13 -5.40 14.15
N CYS A 452 -16.32 -4.64 15.22
CA CYS A 452 -15.96 -5.11 16.57
C CYS A 452 -16.91 -6.23 17.05
N GLU A 453 -18.19 -6.15 16.68
CA GLU A 453 -19.21 -7.17 16.96
C GLU A 453 -18.95 -8.45 16.16
N SER A 454 -18.58 -8.34 14.88
CA SER A 454 -18.18 -9.51 14.08
C SER A 454 -16.93 -10.19 14.62
N ASN A 455 -15.94 -9.42 15.07
CA ASN A 455 -14.72 -9.97 15.67
C ASN A 455 -14.95 -10.60 17.05
N CYS A 456 -16.05 -10.29 17.74
CA CYS A 456 -16.40 -10.91 19.02
C CYS A 456 -17.08 -12.27 18.80
N ARG A 457 -16.31 -13.37 18.85
CA ARG A 457 -16.87 -14.72 18.68
C ARG A 457 -17.87 -15.14 19.74
N HIS A 458 -17.72 -14.63 20.96
CA HIS A 458 -18.62 -14.99 22.06
C HIS A 458 -19.91 -14.15 22.07
N GLY A 459 -20.12 -13.27 21.07
CA GLY A 459 -21.30 -12.42 20.99
C GLY A 459 -21.46 -11.47 22.19
N ALA A 460 -20.35 -11.06 22.80
CA ALA A 460 -20.33 -10.18 23.97
C ALA A 460 -20.53 -8.71 23.60
N ILE A 461 -20.19 -8.28 22.38
CA ILE A 461 -20.38 -6.90 21.90
C ILE A 461 -21.63 -6.86 21.03
N SER A 462 -22.51 -5.88 21.23
CA SER A 462 -23.59 -5.57 20.30
C SER A 462 -23.70 -4.09 19.99
N PHE A 463 -24.17 -3.78 18.79
CA PHE A 463 -24.50 -2.42 18.33
C PHE A 463 -26.00 -2.24 18.02
N LYS A 464 -26.87 -3.19 18.41
CA LYS A 464 -28.29 -3.15 18.05
C LYS A 464 -29.01 -1.91 18.61
N ASP A 465 -28.74 -1.57 19.86
CA ASP A 465 -29.37 -0.45 20.59
C ASP A 465 -28.30 0.53 21.11
N GLY A 466 -27.24 0.72 20.32
CA GLY A 466 -26.00 1.39 20.74
C GLY A 466 -24.93 0.39 21.21
N LEU A 467 -23.76 0.89 21.57
CA LEU A 467 -22.66 0.06 22.07
C LEU A 467 -23.06 -0.55 23.42
N HIS A 468 -23.05 -1.88 23.48
CA HIS A 468 -23.23 -2.63 24.72
C HIS A 468 -22.27 -3.81 24.79
N LEU A 469 -21.64 -4.00 25.95
CA LEU A 469 -20.84 -5.17 26.28
C LEU A 469 -21.50 -6.04 27.37
N ASP A 470 -21.77 -7.30 27.03
CA ASP A 470 -22.18 -8.35 27.97
C ASP A 470 -20.95 -8.97 28.64
N GLU A 471 -20.64 -8.52 29.86
CA GLU A 471 -19.48 -8.97 30.63
C GLU A 471 -19.52 -10.47 30.96
N LYS A 472 -20.70 -11.08 31.04
CA LYS A 472 -20.82 -12.53 31.32
C LYS A 472 -20.38 -13.39 30.13
N LYS A 473 -20.44 -12.84 28.91
CA LYS A 473 -20.00 -13.52 27.68
C LYS A 473 -18.57 -13.15 27.29
N CYS A 474 -18.05 -12.03 27.77
CA CYS A 474 -16.72 -11.57 27.40
C CYS A 474 -15.66 -12.43 28.09
N VAL A 475 -14.76 -13.01 27.31
CA VAL A 475 -13.62 -13.80 27.81
C VAL A 475 -12.30 -13.04 27.69
N HIS A 476 -12.36 -11.72 27.46
CA HIS A 476 -11.21 -10.83 27.32
C HIS A 476 -10.15 -11.30 26.30
N CYS A 477 -10.59 -11.93 25.19
CA CYS A 477 -9.68 -12.42 24.14
C CYS A 477 -9.05 -11.32 23.27
N LEU A 478 -9.44 -10.06 23.48
CA LEU A 478 -8.95 -8.86 22.79
C LEU A 478 -9.09 -8.86 21.25
N GLN A 479 -9.82 -9.81 20.66
CA GLN A 479 -10.02 -9.90 19.21
C GLN A 479 -10.71 -8.65 18.62
N CYS A 480 -11.54 -7.96 19.39
CA CYS A 480 -12.17 -6.69 19.01
C CYS A 480 -11.18 -5.50 18.92
N HIS A 481 -9.97 -5.63 19.47
CA HIS A 481 -8.90 -4.62 19.43
C HIS A 481 -7.83 -4.89 18.38
N ALA A 482 -7.87 -6.05 17.73
CA ALA A 482 -6.88 -6.45 16.73
C ALA A 482 -7.12 -5.82 15.35
N ILE A 483 -7.83 -4.69 15.31
CA ILE A 483 -7.96 -3.76 14.19
C ILE A 483 -6.79 -2.78 14.27
N ASP A 484 -6.23 -2.37 13.14
CA ASP A 484 -5.16 -1.38 13.14
C ASP A 484 -5.56 -0.10 13.87
N LEU A 485 -4.69 0.34 14.78
CA LEU A 485 -4.92 1.41 15.77
C LEU A 485 -6.19 1.29 16.62
N GLY A 486 -6.91 0.17 16.57
CA GLY A 486 -8.10 -0.10 17.37
C GLY A 486 -9.43 0.26 16.71
N CYS A 487 -9.48 1.17 15.74
CA CYS A 487 -10.74 1.57 15.09
C CYS A 487 -10.48 2.00 13.64
N LEU A 488 -11.26 1.46 12.70
CA LEU A 488 -11.12 1.75 11.27
C LEU A 488 -11.39 3.23 10.93
N VAL A 489 -12.34 3.88 11.61
CA VAL A 489 -12.61 5.33 11.43
C VAL A 489 -11.42 6.14 11.94
N PHE A 490 -10.91 5.79 13.12
CA PHE A 490 -9.73 6.45 13.68
C PHE A 490 -8.52 6.30 12.78
N ASP A 491 -8.22 5.08 12.34
CA ASP A 491 -7.07 4.80 11.48
C ASP A 491 -7.18 5.53 10.13
N SER A 492 -8.39 5.57 9.56
CA SER A 492 -8.67 6.27 8.32
C SER A 492 -8.56 7.80 8.48
N GLY A 493 -9.08 8.35 9.57
CA GLY A 493 -9.24 9.80 9.75
C GLY A 493 -8.16 10.48 10.58
N LYS A 494 -7.23 9.75 11.20
CA LYS A 494 -6.15 10.33 12.02
C LYS A 494 -5.36 11.36 11.22
N LEU A 495 -5.04 12.49 11.82
CA LEU A 495 -4.08 13.41 11.22
C LEU A 495 -2.65 12.90 11.41
N PRO A 496 -1.73 13.19 10.47
CA PRO A 496 -0.30 13.00 10.71
C PRO A 496 0.10 13.77 11.98
N ILE A 497 0.81 13.11 12.90
CA ILE A 497 1.34 13.79 14.09
C ILE A 497 2.41 14.78 13.59
N GLU A 498 2.15 16.08 13.74
CA GLU A 498 3.18 17.10 13.55
C GLU A 498 4.27 16.90 14.61
N GLY A 499 5.51 16.64 14.17
CA GLY A 499 6.67 16.54 15.08
C GLY A 499 6.92 15.18 15.75
N GLY A 500 6.22 14.09 15.40
CA GLY A 500 6.46 12.76 15.97
C GLY A 500 7.66 12.02 15.37
N ASN A 501 8.66 11.71 16.19
CA ASN A 501 9.98 11.15 15.84
C ASN A 501 10.01 9.65 15.45
N THR A 502 8.93 9.11 14.86
CA THR A 502 8.94 7.77 14.26
C THR A 502 8.31 7.82 12.87
N LYS A 503 9.03 8.44 11.93
CA LYS A 503 8.76 8.28 10.51
C LYS A 503 9.33 6.93 10.07
N MET A 504 8.49 6.02 9.56
CA MET A 504 8.97 5.14 8.48
C MET A 504 9.30 6.08 7.31
N GLN A 505 10.56 6.43 7.23
CA GLN A 505 11.08 7.44 6.32
C GLN A 505 11.44 6.71 5.02
N SER A 506 10.61 6.85 3.99
CA SER A 506 10.84 6.19 2.68
C SER A 506 12.26 6.46 2.20
N LEU A 507 12.99 5.40 1.83
CA LEU A 507 14.33 5.49 1.25
C LEU A 507 14.32 6.14 -0.14
N ASN A 508 13.20 6.15 -0.87
CA ASN A 508 13.10 6.83 -2.16
C ASN A 508 12.72 8.31 -2.01
N THR A 509 13.61 9.08 -1.39
CA THR A 509 13.32 10.48 -1.02
C THR A 509 13.25 11.39 -2.24
N PHE A 510 14.10 11.15 -3.24
CA PHE A 510 14.25 11.99 -4.43
C PHE A 510 13.42 11.53 -5.64
N LEU A 511 12.80 10.35 -5.61
CA LEU A 511 12.18 9.72 -6.79
C LEU A 511 13.17 9.73 -7.97
N ASP A 512 12.68 9.96 -9.19
CA ASP A 512 13.50 10.13 -10.39
C ASP A 512 14.02 11.58 -10.57
N HIS A 513 14.08 12.40 -9.51
CA HIS A 513 14.39 13.83 -9.55
C HIS A 513 15.42 14.28 -8.50
N ALA A 514 16.50 13.52 -8.32
CA ALA A 514 17.64 13.98 -7.52
C ALA A 514 18.26 15.27 -8.11
N PRO A 515 18.89 16.11 -7.26
CA PRO A 515 19.48 17.39 -7.66
C PRO A 515 20.46 17.24 -8.82
N LYS A 516 20.56 18.32 -9.61
CA LYS A 516 21.54 18.43 -10.69
C LYS A 516 22.45 19.64 -10.48
N PRO A 517 23.66 19.65 -11.05
CA PRO A 517 24.60 20.76 -10.90
C PRO A 517 24.02 22.12 -11.30
N GLU A 518 23.22 22.17 -12.37
CA GLU A 518 22.59 23.41 -12.82
C GLU A 518 21.58 23.95 -11.81
N TRP A 519 20.81 23.08 -11.13
CA TRP A 519 19.84 23.52 -10.13
C TRP A 519 20.51 24.11 -8.90
N LEU A 520 21.64 23.53 -8.49
CA LEU A 520 22.45 24.04 -7.38
C LEU A 520 23.07 25.38 -7.72
N LYS A 521 23.60 25.52 -8.94
CA LYS A 521 24.15 26.78 -9.44
C LYS A 521 23.09 27.89 -9.45
N ASP A 522 21.90 27.59 -9.98
CA ASP A 522 20.80 28.55 -10.06
C ASP A 522 20.30 28.94 -8.66
N PHE A 523 20.18 27.97 -7.75
CA PHE A 523 19.80 28.23 -6.37
C PHE A 523 20.81 29.14 -5.66
N PHE A 524 22.11 28.80 -5.68
CA PHE A 524 23.11 29.60 -4.98
C PHE A 524 23.37 30.98 -5.62
N ALA A 525 23.01 31.17 -6.90
CA ALA A 525 23.04 32.47 -7.55
C ALA A 525 21.98 33.42 -6.95
N ASN A 526 20.75 32.95 -6.72
CA ASN A 526 19.67 33.75 -6.14
C ASN A 526 18.73 32.89 -5.27
N PRO A 527 19.08 32.59 -4.00
CA PRO A 527 18.35 31.61 -3.19
C PRO A 527 16.86 31.92 -2.98
N GLU A 528 16.54 33.16 -2.59
CA GLU A 528 15.14 33.58 -2.34
C GLU A 528 14.32 33.56 -3.64
N SER A 529 14.85 34.18 -4.69
CA SER A 529 14.18 34.22 -6.00
C SER A 529 13.97 32.81 -6.57
N PHE A 530 14.92 31.90 -6.41
CA PHE A 530 14.79 30.52 -6.88
C PHE A 530 13.66 29.76 -6.17
N LEU A 531 13.49 29.96 -4.85
CA LEU A 531 12.46 29.31 -4.06
C LEU A 531 11.05 29.78 -4.45
N GLU A 532 10.92 31.02 -4.91
CA GLU A 532 9.68 31.60 -5.43
C GLU A 532 9.45 31.26 -6.92
N ASN A 533 10.47 31.50 -7.75
CA ASN A 533 10.41 31.48 -9.20
C ASN A 533 11.58 30.66 -9.79
N ASN A 534 11.27 29.55 -10.46
CA ASN A 534 12.24 28.71 -11.17
C ASN A 534 11.57 28.05 -12.37
N GLN A 535 12.37 27.50 -13.27
CA GLN A 535 11.90 26.85 -14.51
C GLN A 535 11.72 25.33 -14.36
N LEU A 536 11.77 24.80 -13.13
CA LEU A 536 11.67 23.37 -12.90
C LEU A 536 10.20 22.91 -12.93
N GLY A 537 9.96 21.72 -13.47
CA GLY A 537 8.65 21.10 -13.41
C GLY A 537 8.20 20.86 -11.96
N VAL A 538 6.89 20.80 -11.71
CA VAL A 538 6.27 20.68 -10.37
C VAL A 538 6.93 19.60 -9.50
N MET A 539 7.18 18.42 -10.07
CA MET A 539 7.82 17.32 -9.36
C MET A 539 9.32 17.52 -9.14
N GLN A 540 10.02 18.19 -10.05
CA GLN A 540 11.44 18.49 -9.94
C GLN A 540 11.68 19.50 -8.81
N ILE A 541 10.94 20.61 -8.78
CA ILE A 541 11.06 21.61 -7.72
C ILE A 541 10.65 21.05 -6.36
N ALA A 542 9.62 20.20 -6.29
CA ALA A 542 9.22 19.58 -5.02
C ALA A 542 10.35 18.72 -4.43
N LYS A 543 11.05 17.94 -5.26
CA LYS A 543 12.16 17.09 -4.81
C LYS A 543 13.44 17.86 -4.56
N PHE A 544 13.70 18.90 -5.34
CA PHE A 544 14.83 19.77 -5.06
C PHE A 544 14.62 20.58 -3.77
N LYS A 545 13.42 21.11 -3.52
CA LYS A 545 13.06 21.73 -2.23
C LYS A 545 13.23 20.76 -1.07
N ARG A 546 12.83 19.49 -1.21
CA ARG A 546 13.09 18.45 -0.18
C ARG A 546 14.60 18.30 0.08
N PHE A 547 15.43 18.25 -0.96
CA PHE A 547 16.88 18.24 -0.80
C PHE A 547 17.39 19.47 -0.03
N LEU A 548 16.96 20.68 -0.42
CA LEU A 548 17.37 21.93 0.25
C LEU A 548 16.95 21.96 1.72
N TYR A 549 15.75 21.47 2.05
CA TYR A 549 15.28 21.37 3.43
C TYR A 549 16.10 20.37 4.25
N ASP A 550 16.46 19.23 3.66
CA ASP A 550 17.24 18.20 4.36
C ASP A 550 18.70 18.60 4.53
N ALA A 551 19.24 19.39 3.60
CA ALA A 551 20.55 20.02 3.69
C ALA A 551 20.58 21.24 4.64
N GLU A 552 19.44 21.65 5.20
CA GLU A 552 19.26 22.88 6.01
C GLU A 552 19.58 24.18 5.24
N LEU A 553 19.53 24.14 3.90
CA LEU A 553 19.74 25.31 3.01
C LEU A 553 18.48 26.17 2.87
N ALA A 554 17.30 25.58 3.08
CA ALA A 554 16.03 26.30 3.07
C ALA A 554 15.18 25.92 4.28
N ASP A 555 14.33 26.84 4.73
CA ASP A 555 13.37 26.57 5.80
C ASP A 555 12.05 26.07 5.22
N ARG A 556 11.54 24.96 5.76
CA ARG A 556 10.31 24.34 5.26
C ARG A 556 9.06 25.17 5.56
N LYS A 557 9.02 25.84 6.70
CA LYS A 557 7.84 26.55 7.21
C LYS A 557 7.70 27.90 6.54
N ASN A 558 8.80 28.64 6.47
CA ASN A 558 8.87 30.00 5.95
C ASN A 558 9.15 30.03 4.45
N LYS A 559 9.63 28.90 3.87
CA LYS A 559 9.97 28.75 2.44
C LYS A 559 11.05 29.72 1.95
N THR A 560 11.92 30.17 2.85
CA THR A 560 13.04 31.09 2.58
C THR A 560 14.38 30.36 2.66
N ALA A 561 15.45 31.00 2.19
CA ALA A 561 16.80 30.51 2.44
C ALA A 561 17.16 30.67 3.94
N THR A 562 18.04 29.81 4.43
CA THR A 562 18.50 29.84 5.83
C THR A 562 19.79 30.64 5.97
N ALA A 563 20.15 30.99 7.22
CA ALA A 563 21.48 31.53 7.52
C ALA A 563 22.63 30.58 7.09
N PHE A 564 22.37 29.27 7.05
CA PHE A 564 23.32 28.27 6.57
C PHE A 564 23.57 28.40 5.06
N THR A 565 22.57 28.78 4.25
CA THR A 565 22.79 29.07 2.83
C THR A 565 23.73 30.24 2.60
N GLU A 566 23.59 31.33 3.36
CA GLU A 566 24.51 32.47 3.24
C GLU A 566 25.93 32.11 3.71
N LEU A 567 26.05 31.27 4.74
CA LEU A 567 27.34 30.72 5.16
C LEU A 567 28.00 29.90 4.04
N VAL A 568 27.25 28.99 3.41
CA VAL A 568 27.74 28.17 2.29
C VAL A 568 28.18 29.04 1.12
N LYS A 569 27.44 30.11 0.80
CA LYS A 569 27.84 31.09 -0.23
C LYS A 569 29.15 31.78 0.12
N LYS A 570 29.34 32.16 1.39
CA LYS A 570 30.58 32.80 1.87
C LYS A 570 31.79 31.87 1.78
N ILE A 571 31.62 30.59 2.12
CA ILE A 571 32.66 29.55 1.97
C ILE A 571 32.97 29.28 0.49
N GLY A 572 31.98 29.46 -0.38
CA GLY A 572 31.98 29.03 -1.76
C GLY A 572 31.21 27.72 -1.87
N TRP A 573 30.01 27.79 -2.48
CA TRP A 573 29.11 26.64 -2.61
C TRP A 573 29.70 25.51 -3.47
N ASP A 574 30.76 25.79 -4.22
CA ASP A 574 31.52 24.88 -5.07
C ASP A 574 32.79 24.34 -4.37
N LYS A 575 32.93 24.50 -3.04
CA LYS A 575 34.10 24.03 -2.29
C LYS A 575 33.80 22.77 -1.49
N ALA A 576 34.83 21.91 -1.34
CA ALA A 576 34.75 20.70 -0.52
C ALA A 576 34.30 21.00 0.92
N THR A 577 34.78 22.10 1.53
CA THR A 577 34.37 22.54 2.88
C THR A 577 32.86 22.75 2.99
N ALA A 578 32.23 23.43 2.01
CA ALA A 578 30.78 23.65 2.00
C ALA A 578 30.01 22.33 1.90
N TRP A 579 30.44 21.45 0.99
CA TRP A 579 29.78 20.16 0.79
C TRP A 579 29.99 19.19 1.94
N GLY A 580 31.10 19.30 2.66
CA GLY A 580 31.32 18.57 3.91
C GLY A 580 30.26 18.91 4.96
N LEU A 581 29.95 20.20 5.14
CA LEU A 581 28.88 20.64 6.05
C LEU A 581 27.49 20.22 5.55
N ILE A 582 27.22 20.36 4.25
CA ILE A 582 25.95 19.93 3.63
C ILE A 582 25.74 18.42 3.80
N LEU A 583 26.78 17.59 3.60
CA LEU A 583 26.69 16.14 3.75
C LEU A 583 26.31 15.74 5.17
N VAL A 584 26.87 16.40 6.19
CA VAL A 584 26.50 16.17 7.59
C VAL A 584 24.98 16.36 7.75
N ASN A 585 24.45 17.51 7.34
CA ASN A 585 23.01 17.79 7.45
C ASN A 585 22.16 16.78 6.68
N LEU A 586 22.55 16.45 5.46
CA LEU A 586 21.85 15.47 4.63
C LEU A 586 21.81 14.08 5.30
N VAL A 587 22.89 13.60 5.90
CA VAL A 587 22.90 12.27 6.54
C VAL A 587 22.03 12.25 7.80
N TYR A 588 21.96 13.36 8.55
CA TYR A 588 21.09 13.44 9.73
C TYR A 588 19.60 13.60 9.37
N ASN A 589 19.29 14.23 8.24
CA ASN A 589 17.91 14.62 7.90
C ASN A 589 17.27 13.85 6.72
N ASN A 590 18.08 13.10 5.95
CA ASN A 590 17.64 12.36 4.77
C ASN A 590 17.96 10.85 4.89
N PRO A 591 16.95 9.98 4.89
CA PRO A 591 17.11 8.54 5.10
C PRO A 591 17.81 7.84 3.93
N GLN A 592 17.69 8.36 2.71
CA GLN A 592 18.39 7.82 1.54
C GLN A 592 19.90 8.07 1.63
N MET A 593 20.27 9.28 2.08
CA MET A 593 21.68 9.67 2.28
C MET A 593 22.30 8.91 3.47
N ARG A 594 21.54 8.77 4.56
CA ARG A 594 21.94 7.97 5.72
C ARG A 594 22.20 6.51 5.33
N TRP A 595 21.25 5.90 4.62
CA TRP A 595 21.38 4.51 4.17
C TRP A 595 22.63 4.31 3.30
N TYR A 596 22.94 5.26 2.39
CA TYR A 596 24.17 5.20 1.59
C TYR A 596 25.42 5.15 2.48
N VAL A 597 25.53 6.05 3.46
CA VAL A 597 26.68 6.11 4.37
C VAL A 597 26.77 4.90 5.30
N GLU A 598 25.66 4.30 5.67
CA GLU A 598 25.64 3.14 6.57
C GLU A 598 25.88 1.80 5.84
N ASN A 599 25.57 1.71 4.54
CA ASN A 599 25.54 0.43 3.81
C ASN A 599 26.56 0.33 2.67
N PHE A 600 27.24 1.42 2.31
CA PHE A 600 28.33 1.38 1.34
C PHE A 600 29.70 1.33 2.04
N PRO A 601 30.48 0.27 1.82
CA PRO A 601 31.89 0.23 2.18
C PRO A 601 32.68 1.31 1.41
N VAL A 602 33.69 1.86 2.07
CA VAL A 602 34.52 2.93 1.53
C VAL A 602 35.53 2.34 0.53
N ASN A 603 35.68 2.99 -0.62
CA ASN A 603 36.58 2.64 -1.73
C ASN A 603 36.28 1.31 -2.45
N GLU A 604 35.18 0.64 -2.15
CA GLU A 604 34.74 -0.58 -2.84
C GLU A 604 33.66 -0.25 -3.90
N GLY A 605 33.80 -0.84 -5.10
CA GLY A 605 32.81 -0.70 -6.16
C GLY A 605 31.76 -1.80 -6.07
N ILE A 606 30.48 -1.43 -5.99
CA ILE A 606 29.35 -2.35 -5.94
C ILE A 606 28.61 -2.29 -7.27
N ALA A 607 28.30 -3.46 -7.83
CA ALA A 607 27.48 -3.58 -9.02
C ALA A 607 26.06 -3.08 -8.77
N ARG A 608 25.47 -2.42 -9.77
CA ARG A 608 24.16 -1.78 -9.67
C ARG A 608 23.06 -2.72 -9.17
N ASP A 609 23.00 -3.93 -9.73
CA ASP A 609 22.06 -4.98 -9.36
C ASP A 609 22.17 -5.36 -7.88
N VAL A 610 23.40 -5.52 -7.37
CA VAL A 610 23.64 -5.79 -5.94
C VAL A 610 23.13 -4.65 -5.05
N VAL A 611 23.28 -3.39 -5.48
CA VAL A 611 22.69 -2.25 -4.73
C VAL A 611 21.16 -2.30 -4.77
N GLU A 612 20.57 -2.61 -5.93
CA GLU A 612 19.11 -2.77 -6.07
C GLU A 612 18.58 -3.93 -5.20
N GLU A 613 19.32 -5.02 -5.07
CA GLU A 613 19.02 -6.16 -4.18
C GLU A 613 19.10 -5.78 -2.71
N ARG A 614 20.16 -5.08 -2.28
CA ARG A 614 20.30 -4.59 -0.90
C ARG A 614 19.15 -3.66 -0.50
N LEU A 615 18.69 -2.81 -1.41
CA LEU A 615 17.52 -1.95 -1.18
C LEU A 615 16.23 -2.77 -1.06
N GLN A 616 16.06 -3.79 -1.91
CA GLN A 616 14.88 -4.67 -1.85
C GLN A 616 14.86 -5.52 -0.58
N ALA A 617 16.02 -5.92 -0.07
CA ALA A 617 16.14 -6.64 1.21
C ALA A 617 15.66 -5.81 2.41
N VAL A 618 15.64 -4.47 2.30
CA VAL A 618 15.06 -3.55 3.30
C VAL A 618 13.69 -3.01 2.87
N GLU A 619 12.91 -3.84 2.16
CA GLU A 619 11.52 -3.60 1.76
C GLU A 619 11.29 -2.43 0.77
N VAL A 620 12.32 -2.00 0.03
CA VAL A 620 12.14 -1.06 -1.09
C VAL A 620 11.60 -1.80 -2.32
N SER A 621 10.59 -1.24 -2.99
CA SER A 621 10.06 -1.85 -4.22
C SER A 621 11.11 -1.91 -5.33
N ALA A 622 11.03 -2.90 -6.22
CA ALA A 622 11.94 -3.01 -7.37
C ALA A 622 11.92 -1.80 -8.32
N LYS A 623 10.83 -1.01 -8.32
CA LYS A 623 10.75 0.26 -9.04
C LYS A 623 11.54 1.34 -8.31
N ASP A 624 11.33 1.46 -7.01
CA ASP A 624 11.95 2.49 -6.19
C ASP A 624 13.46 2.25 -6.02
N SER A 625 13.92 0.99 -5.97
CA SER A 625 15.34 0.66 -5.90
C SER A 625 16.10 1.22 -7.10
N LYS A 626 15.54 1.09 -8.31
CA LYS A 626 16.08 1.68 -9.55
C LYS A 626 16.13 3.20 -9.50
N SER A 627 15.10 3.86 -8.96
CA SER A 627 15.08 5.31 -8.80
C SER A 627 16.12 5.80 -7.78
N ILE A 628 16.27 5.11 -6.66
CA ILE A 628 17.28 5.41 -5.63
C ILE A 628 18.69 5.30 -6.20
N VAL A 629 18.98 4.24 -6.96
CA VAL A 629 20.29 4.05 -7.59
C VAL A 629 20.59 5.16 -8.61
N LYS A 630 19.60 5.56 -9.43
CA LYS A 630 19.76 6.72 -10.33
C LYS A 630 20.02 8.02 -9.58
N ALA A 631 19.40 8.19 -8.41
CA ALA A 631 19.62 9.36 -7.57
C ALA A 631 21.06 9.41 -7.04
N PHE A 632 21.63 8.29 -6.57
CA PHE A 632 23.04 8.26 -6.16
C PHE A 632 23.98 8.61 -7.30
N LYS A 633 23.74 8.09 -8.51
CA LYS A 633 24.51 8.49 -9.70
C LYS A 633 24.52 10.01 -9.88
N ARG A 634 23.36 10.65 -9.86
CA ARG A 634 23.26 12.10 -10.05
C ARG A 634 23.92 12.89 -8.93
N LEU A 635 23.85 12.41 -7.69
CA LEU A 635 24.53 13.05 -6.56
C LEU A 635 26.06 13.04 -6.74
N CYS A 636 26.63 11.97 -7.32
CA CYS A 636 28.05 11.93 -7.67
C CYS A 636 28.44 12.92 -8.78
N GLU A 637 27.48 13.42 -9.57
CA GLU A 637 27.71 14.44 -10.61
C GLU A 637 27.66 15.87 -10.05
N THR A 638 27.15 16.05 -8.82
CA THR A 638 27.15 17.34 -8.09
C THR A 638 28.50 17.57 -7.38
N PRO A 639 28.77 18.76 -6.82
CA PRO A 639 30.02 18.98 -6.08
C PRO A 639 30.14 18.14 -4.80
N LEU A 640 29.07 17.46 -4.37
CA LEU A 640 29.17 16.35 -3.42
C LEU A 640 30.13 15.25 -3.93
N GLY A 641 30.01 14.86 -5.19
CA GLY A 641 30.93 13.89 -5.82
C GLY A 641 32.21 14.54 -6.34
N THR A 642 32.12 15.68 -7.02
CA THR A 642 33.28 16.25 -7.74
C THR A 642 34.26 17.01 -6.84
N GLU A 643 33.82 17.60 -5.74
CA GLU A 643 34.66 18.42 -4.85
C GLU A 643 34.92 17.72 -3.51
N LEU A 644 33.86 17.22 -2.85
CA LEU A 644 33.98 16.50 -1.58
C LEU A 644 34.46 15.05 -1.76
N ASN A 645 34.43 14.50 -2.97
CA ASN A 645 34.78 13.09 -3.23
C ASN A 645 33.88 12.09 -2.47
N PHE A 646 32.56 12.30 -2.50
CA PHE A 646 31.55 11.42 -1.87
C PHE A 646 31.46 10.03 -2.50
N GLY A 647 31.58 9.96 -3.82
CA GLY A 647 31.50 8.70 -4.55
C GLY A 647 31.70 8.89 -6.06
N THR A 648 31.93 7.77 -6.74
CA THR A 648 32.09 7.71 -8.19
C THR A 648 31.19 6.63 -8.79
N THR A 649 30.93 6.73 -10.09
CA THR A 649 30.14 5.73 -10.82
C THR A 649 30.80 5.37 -12.14
N THR A 650 30.70 4.10 -12.54
CA THR A 650 31.07 3.69 -13.91
C THR A 650 29.80 3.39 -14.71
N SER A 651 29.84 3.61 -16.03
CA SER A 651 28.72 3.34 -16.94
C SER A 651 29.20 2.51 -18.12
N ASP A 652 28.36 1.57 -18.56
CA ASP A 652 28.50 0.88 -19.83
C ASP A 652 27.51 1.50 -20.82
N GLY A 653 28.02 2.34 -21.73
CA GLY A 653 27.21 3.23 -22.56
C GLY A 653 26.35 4.21 -21.74
N ARG A 654 25.02 4.18 -21.92
CA ARG A 654 24.08 5.03 -21.16
C ARG A 654 23.69 4.46 -19.80
N ASN A 655 24.06 3.22 -19.50
CA ASN A 655 23.61 2.49 -18.32
C ASN A 655 24.66 2.49 -17.22
N LEU A 656 24.25 2.84 -16.00
CA LEU A 656 25.09 2.72 -14.81
C LEU A 656 25.43 1.25 -14.54
N SER A 657 26.72 0.94 -14.40
CA SER A 657 27.22 -0.41 -14.12
C SER A 657 27.65 -0.58 -12.66
N THR A 658 28.49 0.32 -12.13
CA THR A 658 28.93 0.25 -10.71
C THR A 658 28.83 1.59 -9.99
N LEU A 659 28.57 1.53 -8.68
CA LEU A 659 28.66 2.66 -7.75
C LEU A 659 29.77 2.40 -6.73
N ARG A 660 30.56 3.41 -6.42
CA ARG A 660 31.60 3.36 -5.40
C ARG A 660 31.43 4.54 -4.45
N ARG A 661 31.40 4.27 -3.16
CA ARG A 661 31.60 5.29 -2.14
C ARG A 661 33.09 5.53 -1.95
N THR A 662 33.51 6.78 -1.81
CA THR A 662 34.93 7.14 -1.67
C THR A 662 35.19 7.86 -0.35
N LYS A 663 36.46 7.86 0.08
CA LYS A 663 36.89 8.69 1.21
C LYS A 663 36.74 10.17 0.85
N ALA A 664 36.04 10.92 1.68
CA ALA A 664 35.80 12.34 1.45
C ALA A 664 37.09 13.17 1.59
N LYS A 665 37.16 14.26 0.82
CA LYS A 665 38.23 15.25 0.90
C LYS A 665 37.93 16.25 2.02
N ILE A 666 38.76 16.28 3.06
CA ILE A 666 38.62 17.18 4.21
C ILE A 666 39.72 18.25 4.15
N ASP A 667 39.39 19.40 3.57
CA ASP A 667 40.31 20.55 3.46
C ASP A 667 40.32 21.42 4.73
N ASP A 668 39.30 21.29 5.59
CA ASP A 668 39.12 22.11 6.79
C ASP A 668 38.63 21.25 7.96
N GLY A 669 39.44 21.15 9.02
CA GLY A 669 39.14 20.35 10.21
C GLY A 669 37.86 20.78 10.94
N ARG A 670 37.41 22.04 10.79
CA ARG A 670 36.16 22.52 11.41
C ARG A 670 34.92 21.75 10.93
N VAL A 671 34.96 21.14 9.74
CA VAL A 671 33.90 20.23 9.25
C VAL A 671 33.76 19.01 10.16
N ILE A 672 34.88 18.46 10.62
CA ILE A 672 34.91 17.34 11.57
C ILE A 672 34.40 17.79 12.93
N LEU A 673 34.78 18.98 13.39
CA LEU A 673 34.24 19.56 14.62
C LEU A 673 32.72 19.71 14.54
N TYR A 674 32.18 20.18 13.41
CA TYR A 674 30.73 20.29 13.20
C TYR A 674 30.03 18.93 13.27
N ALA A 675 30.59 17.92 12.60
CA ALA A 675 30.08 16.55 12.63
C ALA A 675 30.13 15.93 14.04
N LEU A 676 31.17 16.23 14.84
CA LEU A 676 31.28 15.78 16.23
C LEU A 676 30.17 16.35 17.12
N TYR A 677 29.86 17.65 16.96
CA TYR A 677 28.76 18.27 17.70
C TYR A 677 27.39 17.73 17.25
N LYS A 678 27.14 17.57 15.93
CA LYS A 678 25.92 16.90 15.43
C LYS A 678 25.78 15.47 15.95
N PHE A 679 26.89 14.73 16.06
CA PHE A 679 26.92 13.39 16.64
C PHE A 679 26.59 13.38 18.13
N ALA A 680 27.14 14.31 18.92
CA ALA A 680 26.85 14.45 20.35
C ALA A 680 25.37 14.85 20.58
N GLU A 681 24.86 15.81 19.80
CA GLU A 681 23.47 16.26 19.85
C GLU A 681 22.48 15.13 19.52
N ALA A 682 22.83 14.25 18.58
CA ALA A 682 22.00 13.10 18.20
C ALA A 682 22.08 11.91 19.17
N THR A 683 23.02 11.91 20.11
CA THR A 683 23.24 10.81 21.07
C THR A 683 22.85 11.21 22.49
N ASP A 684 21.73 11.91 22.65
CA ASP A 684 21.19 12.40 23.93
C ASP A 684 22.17 13.30 24.71
N GLY A 685 23.02 14.08 24.02
CA GLY A 685 23.93 15.04 24.64
C GLY A 685 25.17 14.41 25.27
N TRP A 686 25.66 13.30 24.73
CA TRP A 686 26.91 12.68 25.18
C TRP A 686 28.13 13.39 24.55
N TYR A 687 28.65 14.39 25.25
CA TYR A 687 29.82 15.19 24.83
C TYR A 687 31.18 14.53 25.13
N GLN A 688 31.20 13.28 25.63
CA GLN A 688 32.44 12.52 25.85
C GLN A 688 32.35 11.14 25.21
N PHE A 689 33.34 10.77 24.41
CA PHE A 689 33.41 9.48 23.75
C PHE A 689 34.88 9.08 23.51
N ASN A 690 35.12 7.77 23.33
CA ASN A 690 36.44 7.26 22.97
C ASN A 690 36.62 7.20 21.45
N LEU A 691 37.87 7.26 20.99
CA LEU A 691 38.18 7.18 19.56
C LEU A 691 37.65 5.88 18.96
N SER A 692 37.82 4.77 19.70
CA SER A 692 37.32 3.46 19.30
C SER A 692 35.81 3.44 19.02
N ARG A 693 34.96 4.22 19.72
CA ARG A 693 33.53 4.36 19.42
C ARG A 693 33.28 5.13 18.13
N LEU A 694 34.06 6.17 17.84
CA LEU A 694 33.93 6.88 16.56
C LEU A 694 34.34 6.01 15.37
N MET A 695 35.30 5.10 15.57
CA MET A 695 35.76 4.15 14.57
C MET A 695 34.88 2.90 14.45
N SER A 696 34.06 2.60 15.45
CA SER A 696 33.21 1.41 15.45
C SER A 696 31.97 1.58 14.57
N ASP A 697 31.56 0.49 13.91
CA ASP A 697 30.31 0.39 13.17
C ASP A 697 29.07 0.13 14.05
N SER A 698 29.16 0.38 15.36
CA SER A 698 28.06 0.12 16.31
C SER A 698 26.79 0.90 15.96
N ASP A 699 25.62 0.31 16.26
CA ASP A 699 24.28 0.89 16.08
C ASP A 699 24.04 2.10 17.02
N SER A 700 24.73 3.20 16.73
CA SER A 700 24.54 4.49 17.38
C SER A 700 23.40 5.27 16.70
N VAL A 701 22.62 6.01 17.50
CA VAL A 701 21.56 6.90 16.99
C VAL A 701 22.13 7.96 16.04
N GLY A 702 23.31 8.52 16.36
CA GLY A 702 24.09 9.42 15.51
C GLY A 702 25.11 8.69 14.61
N VAL A 703 25.46 9.30 13.47
CA VAL A 703 26.49 8.78 12.55
C VAL A 703 27.83 9.48 12.85
N SER A 704 28.88 8.71 13.15
CA SER A 704 30.19 9.25 13.55
C SER A 704 30.87 9.99 12.37
N PRO A 705 31.77 10.96 12.65
CA PRO A 705 32.54 11.62 11.59
C PRO A 705 33.39 10.65 10.76
N SER A 706 33.99 9.63 11.39
CA SER A 706 34.75 8.60 10.68
C SER A 706 33.86 7.85 9.69
N LYS A 707 32.66 7.47 10.14
CA LYS A 707 31.67 6.83 9.27
C LYS A 707 31.11 7.75 8.22
N LEU A 708 30.91 9.05 8.48
CA LEU A 708 30.42 10.03 7.49
C LEU A 708 31.40 10.18 6.31
N PHE A 709 32.67 10.39 6.64
CA PHE A 709 33.69 10.81 5.69
C PHE A 709 34.62 9.68 5.22
N GLY A 710 34.50 8.49 5.80
CA GLY A 710 35.35 7.34 5.48
C GLY A 710 36.80 7.53 5.94
N LEU A 711 36.98 8.09 7.14
CA LEU A 711 38.30 8.38 7.71
C LEU A 711 38.86 7.16 8.43
N GLU A 712 40.15 6.91 8.25
CA GLU A 712 40.87 5.89 9.01
C GLU A 712 41.27 6.41 10.40
N ARG A 713 41.67 5.49 11.28
CA ARG A 713 41.93 5.78 12.70
C ARG A 713 43.02 6.84 12.88
N GLU A 714 44.13 6.69 12.17
CA GLU A 714 45.27 7.60 12.25
C GLU A 714 44.90 9.00 11.77
N GLU A 715 44.10 9.09 10.70
CA GLU A 715 43.62 10.35 10.13
C GLU A 715 42.70 11.06 11.12
N MET A 716 41.76 10.32 11.72
CA MET A 716 40.84 10.85 12.71
C MET A 716 41.61 11.36 13.94
N GLN A 717 42.62 10.64 14.40
CA GLN A 717 43.46 11.06 15.52
C GLN A 717 44.25 12.35 15.20
N GLN A 718 44.80 12.47 13.99
CA GLN A 718 45.50 13.68 13.53
C GLN A 718 44.54 14.89 13.48
N LEU A 719 43.36 14.72 12.90
CA LEU A 719 42.33 15.76 12.82
C LEU A 719 41.88 16.22 14.22
N LEU A 720 41.67 15.27 15.12
CA LEU A 720 41.26 15.53 16.51
C LEU A 720 42.34 16.29 17.30
N ASN A 721 43.61 15.93 17.15
CA ASN A 721 44.72 16.67 17.77
C ASN A 721 44.82 18.10 17.22
N GLY A 722 44.70 18.26 15.90
CA GLY A 722 44.69 19.57 15.27
C GLY A 722 43.52 20.44 15.73
N LEU A 723 42.34 19.85 15.92
CA LEU A 723 41.17 20.55 16.44
C LEU A 723 41.36 20.98 17.90
N ALA A 724 41.87 20.11 18.77
CA ALA A 724 42.11 20.46 20.18
C ALA A 724 43.18 21.55 20.34
N ALA A 725 44.18 21.58 19.45
CA ALA A 725 45.21 22.62 19.46
C ALA A 725 44.67 23.98 19.00
N ASN A 726 43.81 24.00 17.98
CA ASN A 726 43.33 25.24 17.35
C ASN A 726 42.02 25.78 17.96
N TYR A 727 41.21 24.90 18.57
CA TYR A 727 39.90 25.23 19.14
C TYR A 727 39.70 24.60 20.53
N PRO A 728 40.61 24.86 21.50
CA PRO A 728 40.55 24.28 22.83
C PRO A 728 39.27 24.64 23.60
N GLU A 729 38.57 25.71 23.21
CA GLU A 729 37.27 26.12 23.76
C GLU A 729 36.08 25.29 23.25
N TYR A 730 36.31 24.37 22.30
CA TYR A 730 35.29 23.46 21.76
C TYR A 730 35.62 21.98 22.00
N ILE A 731 36.89 21.60 22.07
CA ILE A 731 37.28 20.20 22.15
C ILE A 731 38.62 20.01 22.86
N SER A 732 38.70 18.94 23.66
CA SER A 732 39.93 18.43 24.25
C SER A 732 40.07 16.94 23.95
N VAL A 733 41.30 16.49 23.74
CA VAL A 733 41.62 15.09 23.42
C VAL A 733 42.79 14.58 24.23
N THR A 734 42.78 13.30 24.54
CA THR A 734 43.87 12.61 25.23
C THR A 734 44.06 11.25 24.60
N PHE A 735 45.23 11.02 24.02
CA PHE A 735 45.63 9.75 23.43
C PHE A 735 46.92 9.28 24.11
N THR A 736 46.79 8.34 25.05
CA THR A 736 47.90 7.62 25.68
C THR A 736 47.73 6.13 25.43
N HIS A 737 48.72 5.31 25.78
CA HIS A 737 48.68 3.85 25.56
C HIS A 737 47.44 3.15 26.16
N ASP A 738 46.86 3.70 27.23
CA ASP A 738 45.70 3.11 27.93
C ASP A 738 44.44 4.00 27.92
N LEU A 739 44.48 5.19 27.30
CA LEU A 739 43.36 6.15 27.32
C LEU A 739 43.20 6.88 25.97
N GLU A 740 42.03 6.72 25.37
CA GLU A 740 41.61 7.44 24.17
C GLU A 740 40.34 8.23 24.48
N LYS A 741 40.49 9.46 24.95
CA LYS A 741 39.36 10.30 25.37
C LYS A 741 39.20 11.51 24.45
N ILE A 742 37.98 11.73 23.99
CA ILE A 742 37.57 12.93 23.26
C ILE A 742 36.46 13.58 24.09
N SER A 743 36.61 14.85 24.43
CA SER A 743 35.62 15.62 25.20
C SER A 743 35.30 16.92 24.49
N LEU A 744 34.04 17.08 24.10
CA LEU A 744 33.47 18.31 23.61
C LEU A 744 32.96 19.17 24.79
N VAL A 745 32.87 20.48 24.59
CA VAL A 745 32.34 21.42 25.60
C VAL A 745 30.81 21.45 25.49
N ALA A 746 30.11 21.04 26.55
CA ALA A 746 28.66 20.80 26.51
C ALA A 746 27.84 22.09 26.35
N GLU A 747 28.40 23.25 26.70
CA GLU A 747 27.78 24.57 26.53
C GLU A 747 27.83 25.07 25.08
N LYS A 748 28.53 24.35 24.18
CA LYS A 748 28.62 24.65 22.75
C LYS A 748 27.69 23.74 21.96
N THR A 749 27.28 24.24 20.79
CA THR A 749 26.40 23.54 19.85
C THR A 749 27.04 23.42 18.47
N SER A 750 26.48 22.57 17.62
CA SER A 750 26.85 22.51 16.20
C SER A 750 26.66 23.86 15.51
N GLN A 751 25.69 24.67 15.96
CA GLN A 751 25.47 26.03 15.48
C GLN A 751 26.61 26.98 15.87
N ASP A 752 27.21 26.83 17.06
CA ASP A 752 28.38 27.62 17.47
C ASP A 752 29.61 27.30 16.61
N VAL A 753 29.78 26.04 16.22
CA VAL A 753 30.84 25.63 15.29
C VAL A 753 30.67 26.28 13.93
N LEU A 754 29.44 26.38 13.40
CA LEU A 754 29.19 27.09 12.14
C LEU A 754 29.63 28.57 12.19
N ASN A 755 29.52 29.21 13.35
CA ASN A 755 29.97 30.59 13.52
C ASN A 755 31.51 30.74 13.40
N LEU A 756 32.29 29.66 13.55
CA LEU A 756 33.74 29.70 13.34
C LEU A 756 34.12 29.94 11.88
N PHE A 757 33.23 29.61 10.94
CA PHE A 757 33.42 29.86 9.51
C PHE A 757 33.08 31.30 9.09
N ASN A 758 32.50 32.09 10.00
CA ASN A 758 32.21 33.50 9.77
C ASN A 758 33.39 34.44 10.06
N ARG A 759 34.46 33.94 10.69
CA ARG A 759 35.64 34.71 11.07
C ARG A 759 36.63 34.89 9.94
#